data_AF-A0A7V4IFI4-F1
#
_entry.id   AF-A0A7V4IFI4-F1
#
_cell.length_a   1.000
_cell.length_b   1.000
_cell.length_c   1.000
_cell.angle_alpha   90.00
_cell.angle_beta   90.00
_cell.angle_gamma   90.00
#
_symmetry.space_group_name_H-M   'P 1'
#
loop_
_entity.id
_entity.type
_entity.pdbx_description
1 polymer ?
#
loop_
_entity_poly.entity_id
_entity_poly.type
_entity_poly.pdbx_seq_one_letter_code
_entity_poly.pdbx_strand_id
1 'polypeptide(L)'
;MKRMLGIPAVLVLGQFAASAFTLDTANKVAYTDGSQADVAAALASASVTAGWTVSLPAGNFAWSSGLTVNKAVHLQGAGAGRVIGRSTSSVAVGTGSKTFVTQAGLPVSVGQTLRVERTGTAVSGGNPTGTRTFMVGTVTSYSGTSLTLNVTSTGGSGTHPLWIISTMADTTLTHNVGGVLIRLTENAAGNVRLSGIRFVTGSGTDDYVYIGRTSGAKPVFIHDCYFESTRNFDCIQITSNQGLVWNCSFVAFPFSMAQLALHAKDCPTDSWTQLSTMGAADTTGTSNFYVEDCDFHAWLNATDWDDNSRSVMRRNLFNNAGFGTHGADTSNYGVRHYEVYDNTFVFNGFSDGNTFNLNWFFYLRGGTGLIASNVIPDIRSTDYGDKLEINMTVMNLQRSGGPNGCWSGGYPAPRQVGMGRVTGAAGFDSITYKGDSEPLYIWGNTGTHRAGTTDYGGSDCSSPASSSTFIVSGRDYFNNGTPKPGWSPFPYPHPLRPGTETPSTPPSILSSPANAVVNAGQPVTFSVSAGGALPLAYQWQKNGANLAGAIAPSLAFASVTTADAGNFRCVVTNAYGAATSAVATLTVNVPVPVAPSITSQPQSLTRTVGQSASFSVTATGDAPLTHQWQKNGVNIGGATSATYSILSVTSADAGSFRCIVTNAVGAVTSAVATLTVEAAAAASVRYVDFTAGNDNNPGTMASPWKRCPGMVGWAGSATLLPGDTVYFDRADTWDLGANSSGPGLDLKAGVKYVGDEWDPQNVGPRRAALRALARHETGVVRFWEDHATHVTWIKGFEINANSQRANLVDINHSYWRAGINKGLKRIEDCVAHSNTGNGSEGDYKYGIIISDNSPDASGWVANVEIINTTVFNTPRDGIVLYPGSGGMISNIVVRGCEVYGTGTDPSYSEGHGLVAKGNVKNAVFEYCYSHDVNSSAVFINGPETGTGPGPSGMVIRYNILQTADDNGVIRFYGPGNKSADIYGNLVLSNRLNGGLSFAGNSGTHNVRVFNNTFYNAFVNLGSPSSTGTLEFRNNLIHDASIAPLTDGNSRITARGNNVYFRVSGSTLVSSGGTSYTASTLANYENTASSSNPMFKNVANLPTGWVGTFGADLRPNSDGLSLQSGSPVLNLGAVLGAPFNGSINSLIRPASGAWTPGAYQFSGGGTPPGPATGLSVIISD
;
A
#
# COMPACT_ATOMS: atom_id res chain seq x y z
N MET A 1 37.26 -1.16 -8.86
CA MET A 1 38.42 -1.43 -7.96
C MET A 1 37.90 -2.34 -6.85
N LYS A 2 38.33 -3.61 -6.72
CA LYS A 2 39.57 -4.13 -6.07
C LYS A 2 39.57 -4.06 -4.52
N ARG A 3 39.26 -5.20 -3.87
CA ARG A 3 40.01 -5.93 -2.78
C ARG A 3 39.06 -6.93 -2.08
N MET A 4 39.25 -8.26 -2.15
CA MET A 4 40.22 -9.17 -1.45
C MET A 4 39.77 -9.48 0.00
N LEU A 5 39.77 -10.72 0.55
CA LEU A 5 40.15 -12.11 0.17
C LEU A 5 39.10 -13.10 0.82
N GLY A 6 39.08 -14.44 0.70
CA GLY A 6 39.91 -15.48 0.04
C GLY A 6 39.45 -16.91 0.47
N ILE A 7 40.03 -17.99 -0.10
CA ILE A 7 39.71 -19.42 0.19
C ILE A 7 41.02 -20.26 0.21
N PRO A 8 41.22 -21.19 1.16
CA PRO A 8 41.36 -22.65 0.89
C PRO A 8 40.78 -23.56 2.03
N ALA A 9 40.49 -24.87 1.90
CA ALA A 9 40.47 -25.83 0.77
C ALA A 9 39.73 -27.15 1.12
N VAL A 10 39.05 -27.73 0.11
CA VAL A 10 38.95 -29.18 -0.27
C VAL A 10 38.56 -30.27 0.75
N LEU A 11 37.36 -30.87 0.52
CA LEU A 11 36.96 -32.31 0.57
C LEU A 11 35.46 -32.38 0.17
N VAL A 12 34.80 -33.40 -0.42
CA VAL A 12 35.11 -34.75 -0.97
C VAL A 12 34.47 -34.84 -2.40
N LEU A 13 34.71 -35.91 -3.17
CA LEU A 13 34.11 -36.20 -4.49
C LEU A 13 32.69 -36.79 -4.44
N GLY A 14 31.83 -36.40 -5.39
CA GLY A 14 30.56 -37.09 -5.69
C GLY A 14 29.71 -36.35 -6.74
N GLN A 15 29.84 -36.73 -8.02
CA GLN A 15 28.99 -36.35 -9.17
C GLN A 15 28.09 -35.09 -9.05
N PHE A 16 28.66 -33.91 -9.32
CA PHE A 16 27.87 -32.75 -9.74
C PHE A 16 28.43 -32.19 -11.05
N ALA A 17 27.79 -32.55 -12.17
CA ALA A 17 27.77 -31.64 -13.30
C ALA A 17 27.06 -30.37 -12.82
N ALA A 18 27.66 -29.20 -13.02
CA ALA A 18 27.14 -27.95 -12.50
C ALA A 18 25.71 -27.71 -13.00
N SER A 19 24.74 -27.57 -12.10
CA SER A 19 23.42 -27.06 -12.42
C SER A 19 23.58 -25.59 -12.83
N ALA A 20 23.43 -25.30 -14.13
CA ALA A 20 23.66 -23.96 -14.67
C ALA A 20 22.50 -22.97 -14.39
N PHE A 21 21.31 -23.48 -14.07
CA PHE A 21 20.14 -22.72 -13.64
C PHE A 21 20.11 -22.46 -12.13
N THR A 22 19.51 -21.32 -11.74
CA THR A 22 19.31 -20.91 -10.33
C THR A 22 17.83 -21.04 -9.94
N LEU A 23 17.56 -21.58 -8.74
CA LEU A 23 16.20 -21.71 -8.20
C LEU A 23 15.87 -20.60 -7.19
N ASP A 24 14.79 -19.86 -7.46
CA ASP A 24 14.07 -19.04 -6.50
C ASP A 24 12.84 -19.82 -6.02
N THR A 25 12.99 -20.49 -4.87
CA THR A 25 11.95 -21.31 -4.26
C THR A 25 10.82 -20.49 -3.63
N ALA A 26 11.05 -19.21 -3.32
CA ALA A 26 10.05 -18.32 -2.74
C ALA A 26 9.04 -17.87 -3.81
N ASN A 27 9.54 -17.49 -4.98
CA ASN A 27 8.71 -17.05 -6.12
C ASN A 27 8.38 -18.17 -7.11
N LYS A 28 8.90 -19.39 -6.91
CA LYS A 28 8.78 -20.56 -7.80
C LYS A 28 9.30 -20.31 -9.22
N VAL A 29 10.47 -19.67 -9.32
CA VAL A 29 11.14 -19.38 -10.60
C VAL A 29 12.44 -20.17 -10.71
N ALA A 30 12.67 -20.81 -11.85
CA ALA A 30 13.96 -21.34 -12.26
C ALA A 30 14.56 -20.40 -13.32
N TYR A 31 15.61 -19.66 -12.97
CA TYR A 31 16.33 -18.78 -13.88
C TYR A 31 17.39 -19.58 -14.63
N THR A 32 17.27 -19.65 -15.95
CA THR A 32 18.19 -20.38 -16.83
C THR A 32 19.18 -19.43 -17.50
N ASP A 33 20.24 -19.97 -18.12
CA ASP A 33 21.11 -19.20 -19.02
C ASP A 33 20.54 -19.03 -20.45
N GLY A 34 19.38 -19.63 -20.74
CA GLY A 34 18.71 -19.62 -22.05
C GLY A 34 19.23 -20.67 -23.05
N SER A 35 20.28 -21.43 -22.70
CA SER A 35 20.73 -22.58 -23.50
C SER A 35 19.75 -23.75 -23.39
N GLN A 36 19.64 -24.54 -24.46
CA GLN A 36 18.71 -25.68 -24.50
C GLN A 36 19.00 -26.69 -23.38
N ALA A 37 20.28 -26.94 -23.09
CA ALA A 37 20.72 -27.90 -22.08
C ALA A 37 20.33 -27.44 -20.67
N ASP A 38 20.45 -26.15 -20.36
CA ASP A 38 20.11 -25.63 -19.04
C ASP A 38 18.60 -25.53 -18.82
N VAL A 39 17.84 -25.10 -19.84
CA VAL A 39 16.37 -25.13 -19.82
C VAL A 39 15.86 -26.58 -19.66
N ALA A 40 16.48 -27.56 -20.32
CA ALA A 40 16.17 -28.97 -20.14
C ALA A 40 16.51 -29.46 -18.72
N ALA A 41 17.63 -29.04 -18.14
CA ALA A 41 18.02 -29.38 -16.77
C ALA A 41 17.04 -28.79 -15.73
N ALA A 42 16.62 -27.54 -15.91
CA ALA A 42 15.59 -26.90 -15.08
C ALA A 42 14.26 -27.66 -15.15
N LEU A 43 13.82 -28.05 -16.35
CA LEU A 43 12.60 -28.84 -16.54
C LEU A 43 12.71 -30.26 -15.97
N ALA A 44 13.89 -30.89 -16.02
CA ALA A 44 14.14 -32.20 -15.43
C ALA A 44 14.18 -32.18 -13.89
N SER A 45 14.56 -31.05 -13.29
CA SER A 45 14.70 -30.88 -11.83
C SER A 45 13.47 -31.33 -11.04
N ALA A 46 13.67 -32.12 -9.99
CA ALA A 46 12.59 -32.54 -9.09
C ALA A 46 11.97 -31.37 -8.30
N SER A 47 12.69 -30.26 -8.14
CA SER A 47 12.20 -29.05 -7.46
C SER A 47 11.21 -28.25 -8.32
N VAL A 48 11.42 -28.23 -9.64
CA VAL A 48 10.54 -27.53 -10.59
C VAL A 48 9.29 -28.38 -10.82
N THR A 49 8.18 -27.91 -10.28
CA THR A 49 6.90 -28.64 -10.14
C THR A 49 5.74 -27.80 -10.68
N ALA A 50 4.49 -28.27 -10.54
CA ALA A 50 3.32 -27.54 -11.06
C ALA A 50 3.22 -26.10 -10.51
N GLY A 51 2.96 -25.14 -11.39
CA GLY A 51 2.87 -23.72 -11.07
C GLY A 51 4.22 -22.99 -10.90
N TRP A 52 5.33 -23.60 -11.36
CA TRP A 52 6.63 -22.92 -11.49
C TRP A 52 6.79 -22.22 -12.84
N THR A 53 7.61 -21.17 -12.86
CA THR A 53 8.10 -20.53 -14.10
C THR A 53 9.54 -20.96 -14.37
N VAL A 54 9.84 -21.33 -15.62
CA VAL A 54 11.21 -21.52 -16.13
C VAL A 54 11.52 -20.31 -17.02
N SER A 55 12.42 -19.45 -16.55
CA SER A 55 12.71 -18.16 -17.14
C SER A 55 13.97 -18.20 -18.01
N LEU A 56 13.85 -17.69 -19.24
CA LEU A 56 14.94 -17.50 -20.19
C LEU A 56 15.32 -16.00 -20.22
N PRO A 57 16.62 -15.66 -20.17
CA PRO A 57 17.07 -14.28 -20.18
C PRO A 57 16.94 -13.64 -21.57
N ALA A 58 17.14 -12.33 -21.64
CA ALA A 58 17.27 -11.61 -22.91
C ALA A 58 18.55 -12.08 -23.64
N GLY A 59 18.43 -12.37 -24.94
CA GLY A 59 19.52 -12.90 -25.76
C GLY A 59 19.04 -13.62 -27.03
N ASN A 60 20.01 -14.04 -27.84
CA ASN A 60 19.79 -14.87 -29.02
C ASN A 60 20.38 -16.27 -28.75
N PHE A 61 19.54 -17.30 -28.69
CA PHE A 61 19.97 -18.66 -28.35
C PHE A 61 19.75 -19.59 -29.55
N ALA A 62 20.83 -20.22 -29.99
CA ALA A 62 20.83 -21.22 -31.04
C ALA A 62 20.61 -22.60 -30.42
N TRP A 63 19.47 -23.23 -30.69
CA TRP A 63 19.16 -24.57 -30.15
C TRP A 63 19.36 -25.63 -31.23
N SER A 64 20.12 -26.68 -30.89
CA SER A 64 20.47 -27.81 -31.76
C SER A 64 19.71 -29.10 -31.43
N SER A 65 18.67 -29.00 -30.60
CA SER A 65 17.89 -30.11 -30.08
C SER A 65 16.51 -29.60 -29.66
N GLY A 66 15.50 -30.44 -29.81
CA GLY A 66 14.15 -30.15 -29.31
C GLY A 66 14.05 -30.24 -27.79
N LEU A 67 13.03 -29.60 -27.22
CA LEU A 67 12.71 -29.59 -25.80
C LEU A 67 11.29 -30.11 -25.57
N THR A 68 11.07 -30.96 -24.56
CA THR A 68 9.72 -31.39 -24.15
C THR A 68 9.35 -30.80 -22.79
N VAL A 69 8.27 -30.04 -22.74
CA VAL A 69 7.65 -29.52 -21.53
C VAL A 69 6.47 -30.43 -21.18
N ASN A 70 6.71 -31.38 -20.27
CA ASN A 70 5.72 -32.35 -19.82
C ASN A 70 5.18 -32.07 -18.39
N LYS A 71 5.54 -30.93 -17.79
CA LYS A 71 5.08 -30.47 -16.48
C LYS A 71 4.16 -29.26 -16.63
N ALA A 72 3.24 -29.07 -15.68
CA ALA A 72 2.36 -27.91 -15.59
C ALA A 72 3.12 -26.63 -15.17
N VAL A 73 4.02 -26.14 -16.03
CA VAL A 73 4.91 -25.00 -15.79
C VAL A 73 4.73 -23.93 -16.87
N HIS A 74 5.24 -22.72 -16.59
CA HIS A 74 5.30 -21.62 -17.53
C HIS A 74 6.74 -21.45 -18.04
N LEU A 75 6.97 -21.71 -19.33
CA LEU A 75 8.23 -21.39 -20.01
C LEU A 75 8.15 -19.94 -20.50
N GLN A 76 8.98 -19.05 -19.95
CA GLN A 76 8.87 -17.60 -20.14
C GLN A 76 10.19 -17.01 -20.63
N GLY A 77 10.17 -16.30 -21.76
CA GLY A 77 11.27 -15.43 -22.18
C GLY A 77 11.18 -14.02 -21.59
N ALA A 78 12.26 -13.25 -21.70
CA ALA A 78 12.35 -11.88 -21.18
C ALA A 78 11.45 -10.86 -21.91
N GLY A 79 10.82 -11.27 -23.01
CA GLY A 79 9.91 -10.45 -23.81
C GLY A 79 10.03 -10.79 -25.29
N ALA A 80 8.90 -10.90 -25.99
CA ALA A 80 8.89 -10.94 -27.44
C ALA A 80 7.85 -9.97 -28.01
N GLY A 81 8.23 -9.34 -29.12
CA GLY A 81 7.42 -8.31 -29.74
C GLY A 81 6.28 -8.88 -30.57
N ARG A 82 5.06 -8.42 -30.33
CA ARG A 82 3.96 -8.54 -31.29
C ARG A 82 4.28 -7.73 -32.58
N VAL A 83 3.74 -8.11 -33.74
CA VAL A 83 3.71 -7.19 -34.89
C VAL A 83 2.69 -6.11 -34.58
N ILE A 84 3.17 -4.91 -34.35
CA ILE A 84 2.30 -3.82 -33.91
C ILE A 84 1.54 -3.23 -35.10
N GLY A 85 2.08 -3.36 -36.32
CA GLY A 85 1.31 -3.26 -37.56
C GLY A 85 2.16 -3.21 -38.83
N ARG A 86 1.69 -2.48 -39.84
CA ARG A 86 2.30 -2.39 -41.19
C ARG A 86 2.15 -0.99 -41.78
N SER A 87 3.01 -0.63 -42.74
CA SER A 87 2.90 0.62 -43.49
C SER A 87 1.92 0.56 -44.68
N THR A 88 1.48 1.72 -45.16
CA THR A 88 0.79 1.96 -46.45
C THR A 88 1.62 2.86 -47.38
N SER A 89 2.64 3.55 -46.86
CA SER A 89 3.52 4.40 -47.64
C SER A 89 4.74 3.63 -48.15
N SER A 90 5.07 3.85 -49.43
CA SER A 90 6.39 3.50 -49.97
C SER A 90 7.42 4.53 -49.50
N VAL A 91 8.38 4.09 -48.69
CA VAL A 91 9.44 4.94 -48.12
C VAL A 91 10.79 4.43 -48.60
N ALA A 92 11.63 5.32 -49.14
CA ALA A 92 13.03 5.06 -49.44
C ALA A 92 13.86 5.26 -48.16
N VAL A 93 14.47 4.20 -47.63
CA VAL A 93 15.06 4.25 -46.28
C VAL A 93 16.59 4.07 -46.24
N GLY A 94 17.29 5.12 -45.79
CA GLY A 94 18.62 5.05 -45.15
C GLY A 94 18.56 5.39 -43.66
N THR A 95 19.71 5.59 -42.99
CA THR A 95 19.77 6.00 -41.57
C THR A 95 19.07 7.34 -41.30
N GLY A 96 18.79 7.62 -40.02
CA GLY A 96 18.13 8.84 -39.56
C GLY A 96 16.61 8.79 -39.68
N SER A 97 15.93 9.91 -39.42
CA SER A 97 14.47 10.01 -39.40
C SER A 97 13.79 9.51 -40.68
N LYS A 98 12.75 8.68 -40.56
CA LYS A 98 11.86 8.18 -41.62
C LYS A 98 10.43 8.13 -41.12
N THR A 99 9.49 8.62 -41.92
CA THR A 99 8.06 8.57 -41.61
C THR A 99 7.37 7.54 -42.49
N PHE A 100 6.75 6.56 -41.86
CA PHE A 100 5.87 5.55 -42.43
C PHE A 100 4.43 5.95 -42.12
N VAL A 101 3.55 5.99 -43.12
CA VAL A 101 2.10 5.94 -42.86
C VAL A 101 1.74 4.49 -42.56
N THR A 102 0.99 4.23 -41.51
CA THR A 102 0.58 2.91 -41.03
C THR A 102 -0.84 2.56 -41.45
N GLN A 103 -1.18 1.28 -41.44
CA GLN A 103 -2.51 0.79 -41.85
C GLN A 103 -3.60 1.11 -40.83
N ALA A 104 -3.25 1.20 -39.55
CA ALA A 104 -4.14 1.51 -38.45
C ALA A 104 -3.36 2.20 -37.31
N GLY A 105 -4.07 2.63 -36.27
CA GLY A 105 -3.49 3.07 -35.00
C GLY A 105 -2.65 1.98 -34.34
N LEU A 106 -1.31 2.11 -34.38
CA LEU A 106 -0.40 1.19 -33.71
C LEU A 106 -0.30 1.53 -32.21
N PRO A 107 -0.44 0.59 -31.27
CA PRO A 107 -0.10 0.81 -29.86
C PRO A 107 1.43 0.87 -29.67
N VAL A 108 2.04 2.00 -30.07
CA VAL A 108 3.48 2.26 -29.97
C VAL A 108 3.81 3.54 -29.22
N SER A 109 4.88 3.49 -28.42
CA SER A 109 5.40 4.62 -27.65
C SER A 109 6.47 5.37 -28.42
N VAL A 110 6.54 6.70 -28.27
CA VAL A 110 7.78 7.43 -28.53
C VAL A 110 8.88 6.89 -27.61
N GLY A 111 10.06 6.60 -28.16
CA GLY A 111 11.18 5.93 -27.48
C GLY A 111 11.22 4.41 -27.65
N GLN A 112 10.17 3.76 -28.15
CA GLN A 112 10.16 2.32 -28.40
C GLN A 112 11.08 1.96 -29.58
N THR A 113 11.81 0.86 -29.49
CA THR A 113 12.64 0.37 -30.61
C THR A 113 11.87 -0.66 -31.42
N LEU A 114 11.60 -0.32 -32.67
CA LEU A 114 10.85 -1.17 -33.60
C LEU A 114 11.80 -1.74 -34.66
N ARG A 115 11.54 -2.99 -35.01
CA ARG A 115 12.05 -3.63 -36.22
C ARG A 115 11.08 -3.34 -37.35
N VAL A 116 11.62 -2.90 -38.47
CA VAL A 116 10.83 -2.68 -39.68
C VAL A 116 11.40 -3.52 -40.81
N GLU A 117 10.59 -4.47 -41.28
CA GLU A 117 10.98 -5.45 -42.27
C GLU A 117 10.38 -5.12 -43.63
N ARG A 118 11.18 -5.25 -44.70
CA ARG A 118 10.61 -5.26 -46.05
C ARG A 118 9.80 -6.54 -46.23
N THR A 119 8.72 -6.47 -47.01
CA THR A 119 8.12 -7.68 -47.59
C THR A 119 9.08 -8.33 -48.60
N GLY A 120 8.94 -9.64 -48.81
CA GLY A 120 9.70 -10.36 -49.84
C GLY A 120 9.45 -9.79 -51.25
N THR A 121 10.45 -9.89 -52.14
CA THR A 121 10.49 -9.12 -53.40
C THR A 121 10.37 -9.93 -54.69
N ALA A 122 10.19 -11.25 -54.61
CA ALA A 122 10.08 -12.10 -55.78
C ALA A 122 9.16 -13.30 -55.51
N VAL A 123 8.25 -13.58 -56.45
CA VAL A 123 7.46 -14.81 -56.53
C VAL A 123 8.00 -15.62 -57.71
N SER A 124 8.35 -16.89 -57.51
CA SER A 124 8.65 -17.80 -58.63
C SER A 124 7.87 -19.10 -58.46
N GLY A 125 6.93 -19.38 -59.36
CA GLY A 125 6.09 -20.58 -59.28
C GLY A 125 5.11 -20.61 -58.09
N GLY A 126 4.67 -19.45 -57.62
CA GLY A 126 3.73 -19.32 -56.49
C GLY A 126 4.37 -19.28 -55.09
N ASN A 127 5.66 -19.61 -54.95
CA ASN A 127 6.40 -19.47 -53.70
C ASN A 127 7.41 -18.30 -53.77
N PRO A 128 7.45 -17.40 -52.77
CA PRO A 128 8.60 -16.54 -52.53
C PRO A 128 9.89 -17.30 -52.23
N THR A 129 10.99 -16.70 -52.65
CA THR A 129 12.33 -17.00 -52.12
C THR A 129 13.05 -15.69 -51.81
N GLY A 130 13.64 -15.57 -50.61
CA GLY A 130 14.43 -14.38 -50.26
C GLY A 130 14.62 -14.17 -48.76
N THR A 131 15.86 -13.86 -48.36
CA THR A 131 16.21 -13.52 -46.98
C THR A 131 15.64 -12.16 -46.58
N ARG A 132 14.99 -12.09 -45.42
CA ARG A 132 14.52 -10.81 -44.86
C ARG A 132 15.70 -10.00 -44.37
N THR A 133 15.84 -8.83 -44.95
CA THR A 133 16.74 -7.77 -44.52
C THR A 133 15.87 -6.72 -43.83
N PHE A 134 16.19 -6.33 -42.60
CA PHE A 134 15.36 -5.44 -41.79
C PHE A 134 16.17 -4.26 -41.27
N MET A 135 15.47 -3.17 -40.97
CA MET A 135 16.02 -2.02 -40.27
C MET A 135 15.51 -1.98 -38.83
N VAL A 136 16.30 -1.40 -37.95
CA VAL A 136 15.93 -1.11 -36.57
C VAL A 136 15.86 0.40 -36.42
N GLY A 137 14.82 0.90 -35.76
CA GLY A 137 14.64 2.33 -35.53
C GLY A 137 13.82 2.64 -34.30
N THR A 138 14.18 3.71 -33.61
CA THR A 138 13.49 4.17 -32.40
C THR A 138 12.36 5.13 -32.79
N VAL A 139 11.14 4.92 -32.28
CA VAL A 139 10.00 5.80 -32.52
C VAL A 139 10.31 7.20 -31.99
N THR A 140 10.19 8.21 -32.85
CA THR A 140 10.37 9.63 -32.51
C THR A 140 9.04 10.39 -32.48
N SER A 141 8.06 9.94 -33.27
CA SER A 141 6.67 10.41 -33.17
C SER A 141 5.71 9.35 -33.69
N TYR A 142 4.51 9.26 -33.10
CA TYR A 142 3.39 8.55 -33.69
C TYR A 142 2.12 9.41 -33.55
N SER A 143 1.37 9.62 -34.64
CA SER A 143 0.13 10.40 -34.61
C SER A 143 -0.83 9.97 -35.71
N GLY A 144 -2.05 9.54 -35.33
CA GLY A 144 -3.01 8.94 -36.25
C GLY A 144 -2.45 7.65 -36.86
N THR A 145 -2.01 7.72 -38.11
CA THR A 145 -1.26 6.68 -38.82
C THR A 145 0.19 7.07 -39.15
N SER A 146 0.67 8.26 -38.78
CA SER A 146 2.02 8.73 -39.14
C SER A 146 3.05 8.29 -38.09
N LEU A 147 3.84 7.25 -38.40
CA LEU A 147 4.94 6.70 -37.61
C LEU A 147 6.30 7.21 -38.08
N THR A 148 6.97 8.01 -37.25
CA THR A 148 8.34 8.45 -37.51
C THR A 148 9.32 7.65 -36.65
N LEU A 149 10.28 6.98 -37.30
CA LEU A 149 11.39 6.27 -36.67
C LEU A 149 12.71 6.97 -36.96
N ASN A 150 13.58 7.10 -35.96
CA ASN A 150 14.99 7.35 -36.20
C ASN A 150 15.68 6.02 -36.49
N VAL A 151 15.96 5.74 -37.76
CA VAL A 151 16.51 4.45 -38.21
C VAL A 151 18.02 4.39 -37.93
N THR A 152 18.44 3.39 -37.17
CA THR A 152 19.82 3.21 -36.70
C THR A 152 20.57 2.11 -37.45
N SER A 153 19.88 1.19 -38.13
CA SER A 153 20.51 0.19 -39.02
C SER A 153 19.89 0.18 -40.42
N THR A 154 20.72 0.02 -41.44
CA THR A 154 20.31 -0.08 -42.86
C THR A 154 20.34 -1.51 -43.39
N GLY A 155 20.30 -2.50 -42.50
CA GLY A 155 20.36 -3.94 -42.82
C GLY A 155 19.15 -4.50 -43.58
N GLY A 156 18.44 -3.64 -44.32
CA GLY A 156 17.26 -3.88 -45.15
C GLY A 156 16.75 -2.65 -45.89
N SER A 157 17.59 -1.63 -46.10
CA SER A 157 17.25 -0.41 -46.83
C SER A 157 16.76 -0.66 -48.26
N GLY A 158 15.69 0.02 -48.66
CA GLY A 158 15.12 -0.05 -50.00
C GLY A 158 13.92 0.89 -50.15
N THR A 159 13.25 0.82 -51.30
CA THR A 159 11.93 1.42 -51.52
C THR A 159 10.94 0.28 -51.71
N HIS A 160 10.05 0.07 -50.74
CA HIS A 160 9.06 -1.00 -50.77
C HIS A 160 7.66 -0.45 -50.45
N PRO A 161 6.61 -0.92 -51.15
CA PRO A 161 5.25 -0.41 -50.97
C PRO A 161 4.64 -0.76 -49.60
N LEU A 162 5.18 -1.79 -48.94
CA LEU A 162 4.68 -2.32 -47.67
C LEU A 162 5.87 -2.69 -46.77
N TRP A 163 5.82 -2.23 -45.53
CA TRP A 163 6.76 -2.59 -44.46
C TRP A 163 6.01 -3.19 -43.27
N ILE A 164 6.58 -4.21 -42.63
CA ILE A 164 6.05 -4.83 -41.40
C ILE A 164 6.76 -4.19 -40.21
N ILE A 165 6.01 -3.81 -39.18
CA ILE A 165 6.50 -3.06 -38.01
C ILE A 165 6.24 -3.88 -36.74
N SER A 166 7.29 -4.43 -36.15
CA SER A 166 7.24 -5.22 -34.91
C SER A 166 8.09 -4.61 -33.81
N THR A 167 7.79 -4.92 -32.56
CA THR A 167 8.75 -4.70 -31.47
C THR A 167 9.96 -5.61 -31.64
N MET A 168 11.15 -5.13 -31.27
CA MET A 168 12.28 -6.03 -31.04
C MET A 168 11.92 -7.00 -29.91
N ALA A 169 12.21 -8.29 -30.10
CA ALA A 169 12.10 -9.29 -29.05
C ALA A 169 13.39 -9.35 -28.24
N ASP A 170 13.26 -9.41 -26.92
CA ASP A 170 14.38 -9.51 -25.99
C ASP A 170 14.94 -10.93 -25.92
N THR A 171 14.08 -11.97 -26.00
CA THR A 171 14.50 -13.38 -26.11
C THR A 171 14.16 -13.95 -27.49
N THR A 172 15.19 -14.37 -28.24
CA THR A 172 15.06 -15.05 -29.55
C THR A 172 15.63 -16.47 -29.48
N LEU A 173 14.86 -17.46 -29.93
CA LEU A 173 15.30 -18.85 -30.11
C LEU A 173 15.41 -19.17 -31.61
N THR A 174 16.58 -19.65 -32.03
CA THR A 174 16.85 -20.05 -33.42
C THR A 174 16.95 -21.57 -33.53
N HIS A 175 16.11 -22.19 -34.36
CA HIS A 175 16.04 -23.64 -34.51
C HIS A 175 16.96 -24.18 -35.62
N ASN A 176 18.06 -24.84 -35.24
CA ASN A 176 19.11 -25.22 -36.20
C ASN A 176 19.09 -26.69 -36.66
N VAL A 177 18.19 -27.54 -36.16
CA VAL A 177 18.16 -28.99 -36.43
C VAL A 177 16.76 -29.43 -36.86
N GLY A 178 16.60 -30.63 -37.40
CA GLY A 178 15.29 -31.19 -37.75
C GLY A 178 14.48 -31.65 -36.54
N GLY A 179 13.16 -31.50 -36.58
CA GLY A 179 12.20 -31.96 -35.56
C GLY A 179 11.45 -30.81 -34.88
N VAL A 180 10.76 -31.14 -33.79
CA VAL A 180 10.02 -30.15 -32.98
C VAL A 180 10.97 -29.40 -32.05
N LEU A 181 11.03 -28.06 -32.13
CA LEU A 181 11.84 -27.24 -31.21
C LEU A 181 11.30 -27.27 -29.77
N ILE A 182 9.99 -27.06 -29.56
CA ILE A 182 9.33 -27.16 -28.24
C ILE A 182 8.05 -27.98 -28.34
N ARG A 183 8.00 -29.09 -27.60
CA ARG A 183 6.81 -29.91 -27.41
C ARG A 183 6.15 -29.56 -26.08
N LEU A 184 5.00 -28.88 -26.12
CA LEU A 184 4.16 -28.59 -24.97
C LEU A 184 3.13 -29.72 -24.84
N THR A 185 3.26 -30.57 -23.83
CA THR A 185 2.32 -31.67 -23.60
C THR A 185 1.32 -31.29 -22.52
N GLU A 186 0.01 -31.39 -22.80
CA GLU A 186 -1.05 -31.18 -21.82
C GLU A 186 -0.80 -31.99 -20.54
N ASN A 187 -1.02 -31.36 -19.38
CA ASN A 187 -0.74 -31.97 -18.09
C ASN A 187 -1.99 -31.98 -17.19
N ALA A 188 -2.22 -33.08 -16.47
CA ALA A 188 -3.38 -33.22 -15.58
C ALA A 188 -3.28 -32.34 -14.31
N ALA A 189 -2.07 -32.01 -13.86
CA ALA A 189 -1.81 -31.20 -12.67
C ALA A 189 -1.99 -29.70 -12.87
N GLY A 190 -2.14 -29.22 -14.12
CA GLY A 190 -2.33 -27.81 -14.43
C GLY A 190 -1.96 -27.46 -15.88
N ASN A 191 -2.24 -26.22 -16.28
CA ASN A 191 -1.95 -25.74 -17.63
C ASN A 191 -0.43 -25.63 -17.86
N VAL A 192 0.02 -26.02 -19.06
CA VAL A 192 1.36 -25.68 -19.56
C VAL A 192 1.28 -24.34 -20.27
N ARG A 193 2.25 -23.45 -20.02
CA ARG A 193 2.27 -22.09 -20.60
C ARG A 193 3.59 -21.79 -21.31
N LEU A 194 3.52 -20.99 -22.36
CA LEU A 194 4.65 -20.49 -23.13
C LEU A 194 4.45 -19.00 -23.43
N SER A 195 5.40 -18.13 -23.07
CA SER A 195 5.31 -16.72 -23.47
C SER A 195 6.63 -15.97 -23.62
N GLY A 196 6.59 -14.81 -24.28
CA GLY A 196 7.69 -13.85 -24.31
C GLY A 196 8.90 -14.29 -25.14
N ILE A 197 8.71 -15.13 -26.16
CA ILE A 197 9.80 -15.70 -26.98
C ILE A 197 9.58 -15.45 -28.48
N ARG A 198 10.67 -15.10 -29.18
CA ARG A 198 10.74 -15.00 -30.65
C ARG A 198 11.30 -16.29 -31.29
N PHE A 199 10.39 -17.00 -31.94
CA PHE A 199 10.53 -18.08 -32.92
C PHE A 199 11.35 -17.68 -34.15
N VAL A 200 12.45 -18.35 -34.49
CA VAL A 200 13.16 -18.16 -35.78
C VAL A 200 13.65 -19.49 -36.38
N THR A 201 13.34 -19.78 -37.64
CA THR A 201 14.02 -20.86 -38.40
C THR A 201 15.51 -20.58 -38.54
N GLY A 202 16.33 -21.52 -38.09
CA GLY A 202 17.70 -21.68 -38.53
C GLY A 202 17.82 -22.70 -39.67
N SER A 203 18.80 -23.59 -39.57
CA SER A 203 19.03 -24.68 -40.54
C SER A 203 18.07 -25.87 -40.47
N GLY A 204 17.11 -25.86 -39.54
CA GLY A 204 16.21 -26.98 -39.28
C GLY A 204 15.19 -27.34 -40.36
N THR A 205 14.49 -28.44 -40.09
CA THR A 205 13.29 -28.94 -40.78
C THR A 205 12.22 -29.26 -39.72
N ASP A 206 10.94 -29.14 -40.05
CA ASP A 206 9.79 -29.35 -39.15
C ASP A 206 9.50 -28.17 -38.18
N ASP A 207 8.45 -28.33 -37.37
CA ASP A 207 7.70 -27.24 -36.73
C ASP A 207 8.32 -26.69 -35.44
N TYR A 208 8.03 -25.42 -35.09
CA TYR A 208 8.61 -24.83 -33.86
C TYR A 208 7.93 -25.30 -32.58
N VAL A 209 6.61 -25.19 -32.50
CA VAL A 209 5.87 -25.53 -31.27
C VAL A 209 4.84 -26.60 -31.59
N TYR A 210 4.95 -27.73 -30.90
CA TYR A 210 3.96 -28.81 -30.96
C TYR A 210 3.12 -28.80 -29.70
N ILE A 211 1.80 -28.76 -29.83
CA ILE A 211 0.84 -28.92 -28.72
C ILE A 211 0.35 -30.36 -28.71
N GLY A 212 0.83 -31.14 -27.74
CA GLY A 212 0.52 -32.55 -27.57
C GLY A 212 -0.61 -32.81 -26.57
N ARG A 213 -1.57 -33.62 -26.99
CA ARG A 213 -2.72 -34.02 -26.19
C ARG A 213 -2.36 -35.06 -25.12
N THR A 214 -2.97 -34.93 -23.95
CA THR A 214 -3.08 -35.97 -22.93
C THR A 214 -4.55 -36.13 -22.55
N SER A 215 -5.12 -37.34 -22.64
CA SER A 215 -6.55 -37.53 -22.34
C SER A 215 -6.89 -37.11 -20.90
N GLY A 216 -7.90 -36.25 -20.74
CA GLY A 216 -8.35 -35.72 -19.45
C GLY A 216 -7.44 -34.64 -18.81
N ALA A 217 -6.41 -34.16 -19.52
CA ALA A 217 -5.50 -33.14 -19.03
C ALA A 217 -6.02 -31.70 -19.24
N LYS A 218 -5.25 -30.70 -18.77
CA LYS A 218 -5.62 -29.27 -18.84
C LYS A 218 -5.11 -28.61 -20.14
N PRO A 219 -5.80 -27.56 -20.65
CA PRO A 219 -5.42 -26.84 -21.86
C PRO A 219 -3.99 -26.25 -21.84
N VAL A 220 -3.39 -26.09 -23.02
CA VAL A 220 -2.09 -25.40 -23.22
C VAL A 220 -2.31 -23.94 -23.61
N PHE A 221 -1.47 -23.05 -23.07
CA PHE A 221 -1.54 -21.60 -23.27
C PHE A 221 -0.27 -21.05 -23.93
N ILE A 222 -0.42 -20.25 -24.98
CA ILE A 222 0.70 -19.58 -25.67
C ILE A 222 0.37 -18.10 -25.84
N HIS A 223 1.24 -17.21 -25.38
CA HIS A 223 0.98 -15.77 -25.48
C HIS A 223 2.23 -14.91 -25.63
N ASP A 224 2.07 -13.69 -26.12
CA ASP A 224 3.17 -12.71 -26.25
C ASP A 224 4.40 -13.29 -26.98
N CYS A 225 4.15 -14.11 -28.01
CA CYS A 225 5.18 -14.80 -28.80
C CYS A 225 5.19 -14.32 -30.25
N TYR A 226 6.37 -14.33 -30.86
CA TYR A 226 6.57 -13.97 -32.27
C TYR A 226 7.11 -15.17 -33.02
N PHE A 227 6.48 -15.59 -34.12
CA PHE A 227 6.88 -16.74 -34.90
C PHE A 227 7.35 -16.31 -36.28
N GLU A 228 8.66 -16.40 -36.54
CA GLU A 228 9.29 -16.03 -37.82
C GLU A 228 9.74 -17.27 -38.59
N SER A 229 8.98 -17.65 -39.61
CA SER A 229 9.41 -18.70 -40.54
C SER A 229 9.97 -18.14 -41.85
N THR A 230 11.12 -18.70 -42.20
CA THR A 230 11.90 -18.44 -43.42
C THR A 230 12.06 -19.71 -44.27
N ARG A 231 11.35 -20.79 -43.90
CA ARG A 231 11.37 -22.11 -44.54
C ARG A 231 9.98 -22.77 -44.52
N ASN A 232 9.87 -23.93 -45.15
CA ASN A 232 8.63 -24.60 -45.51
C ASN A 232 8.02 -25.46 -44.38
N PHE A 233 7.77 -24.90 -43.18
CA PHE A 233 7.28 -25.65 -42.00
C PHE A 233 6.26 -24.86 -41.18
N ASP A 234 5.57 -25.52 -40.24
CA ASP A 234 4.52 -24.89 -39.46
C ASP A 234 5.06 -24.18 -38.21
N CYS A 235 4.46 -23.04 -37.84
CA CYS A 235 4.87 -22.32 -36.63
C CYS A 235 4.34 -23.00 -35.36
N ILE A 236 3.07 -23.44 -35.36
CA ILE A 236 2.48 -24.25 -34.29
C ILE A 236 1.68 -25.40 -34.89
N GLN A 237 2.05 -26.63 -34.55
CA GLN A 237 1.28 -27.84 -34.83
C GLN A 237 0.48 -28.26 -33.59
N ILE A 238 -0.78 -28.64 -33.77
CA ILE A 238 -1.76 -28.81 -32.70
C ILE A 238 -2.47 -30.15 -32.86
N THR A 239 -2.43 -31.03 -31.85
CA THR A 239 -3.20 -32.29 -31.87
C THR A 239 -4.27 -32.33 -30.77
N SER A 240 -4.85 -31.17 -30.46
CA SER A 240 -5.82 -30.96 -29.38
C SER A 240 -6.89 -29.93 -29.74
N ASN A 241 -8.08 -30.07 -29.15
CA ASN A 241 -9.18 -29.13 -29.23
C ASN A 241 -9.34 -28.28 -27.96
N GLN A 242 -8.33 -28.24 -27.09
CA GLN A 242 -8.32 -27.40 -25.90
C GLN A 242 -7.02 -26.60 -25.83
N GLY A 243 -7.15 -25.28 -25.76
CA GLY A 243 -5.99 -24.39 -25.73
C GLY A 243 -6.38 -22.95 -26.04
N LEU A 244 -5.44 -22.05 -25.77
CA LEU A 244 -5.62 -20.62 -26.04
C LEU A 244 -4.28 -20.02 -26.50
N VAL A 245 -4.28 -19.44 -27.70
CA VAL A 245 -3.21 -18.62 -28.24
C VAL A 245 -3.68 -17.17 -28.24
N TRP A 246 -2.94 -16.24 -27.61
CA TRP A 246 -3.33 -14.82 -27.64
C TRP A 246 -2.17 -13.83 -27.70
N ASN A 247 -2.41 -12.66 -28.31
CA ASN A 247 -1.42 -11.58 -28.45
C ASN A 247 -0.09 -12.03 -29.11
N CYS A 248 -0.15 -13.09 -29.94
CA CYS A 248 0.97 -13.63 -30.70
C CYS A 248 0.99 -13.05 -32.12
N SER A 249 2.15 -13.10 -32.77
CA SER A 249 2.24 -12.77 -34.20
C SER A 249 2.97 -13.83 -35.01
N PHE A 250 2.46 -14.09 -36.22
CA PHE A 250 2.89 -15.15 -37.11
C PHE A 250 3.32 -14.56 -38.44
N VAL A 251 4.58 -14.80 -38.79
CA VAL A 251 5.29 -14.06 -39.83
C VAL A 251 6.08 -15.04 -40.71
N ALA A 252 5.54 -15.42 -41.86
CA ALA A 252 6.26 -16.24 -42.84
C ALA A 252 5.88 -15.89 -44.28
N PHE A 253 6.85 -16.07 -45.17
CA PHE A 253 6.67 -15.90 -46.61
C PHE A 253 7.36 -17.09 -47.31
N PRO A 254 6.62 -18.10 -47.82
CA PRO A 254 5.16 -18.22 -47.86
C PRO A 254 4.59 -18.82 -46.57
N PHE A 255 3.29 -18.62 -46.37
CA PHE A 255 2.43 -19.68 -45.85
C PHE A 255 1.56 -20.15 -47.04
N SER A 256 1.25 -21.43 -47.10
CA SER A 256 0.54 -22.13 -48.18
C SER A 256 -0.21 -23.33 -47.61
N MET A 257 -0.97 -24.09 -48.42
CA MET A 257 -1.70 -25.28 -47.95
C MET A 257 -0.81 -26.45 -47.46
N ALA A 258 0.52 -26.27 -47.49
CA ALA A 258 1.50 -27.21 -46.95
C ALA A 258 2.45 -26.56 -45.92
N GLN A 259 2.19 -25.32 -45.50
CA GLN A 259 3.10 -24.48 -44.69
C GLN A 259 2.30 -23.42 -43.92
N LEU A 260 2.17 -23.52 -42.60
CA LEU A 260 1.07 -22.86 -41.88
C LEU A 260 1.53 -22.13 -40.61
N ALA A 261 0.84 -21.06 -40.23
CA ALA A 261 1.05 -20.43 -38.93
C ALA A 261 0.51 -21.33 -37.81
N LEU A 262 -0.68 -21.90 -38.04
CA LEU A 262 -1.37 -22.82 -37.15
C LEU A 262 -1.87 -24.01 -37.96
N HIS A 263 -1.45 -25.22 -37.59
CA HIS A 263 -1.88 -26.48 -38.22
C HIS A 263 -2.45 -27.38 -37.14
N ALA A 264 -3.76 -27.61 -37.14
CA ALA A 264 -4.40 -28.53 -36.20
C ALA A 264 -4.81 -29.82 -36.91
N LYS A 265 -4.26 -30.95 -36.46
CA LYS A 265 -4.41 -32.27 -37.09
C LYS A 265 -4.49 -33.39 -36.06
N ASP A 266 -5.14 -34.49 -36.41
CA ASP A 266 -5.29 -35.68 -35.54
C ASP A 266 -5.95 -35.35 -34.18
N CYS A 267 -6.90 -34.41 -34.20
CA CYS A 267 -7.55 -33.88 -33.01
C CYS A 267 -8.53 -34.88 -32.32
N PRO A 268 -8.83 -34.69 -31.02
CA PRO A 268 -9.71 -35.56 -30.24
C PRO A 268 -11.13 -35.77 -30.82
N THR A 269 -11.47 -37.01 -31.18
CA THR A 269 -12.84 -37.41 -31.60
C THR A 269 -13.85 -37.40 -30.45
N ASP A 270 -13.39 -37.57 -29.21
CA ASP A 270 -14.18 -37.52 -27.97
C ASP A 270 -14.70 -36.11 -27.63
N SER A 271 -14.07 -35.05 -28.15
CA SER A 271 -14.55 -33.66 -28.03
C SER A 271 -15.86 -33.38 -28.79
N TRP A 272 -16.30 -34.34 -29.62
CA TRP A 272 -17.54 -34.30 -30.38
C TRP A 272 -18.65 -35.15 -29.74
N THR A 273 -18.48 -35.62 -28.50
CA THR A 273 -19.47 -36.45 -27.79
C THR A 273 -20.82 -35.75 -27.58
N GLN A 274 -20.86 -34.42 -27.59
CA GLN A 274 -22.05 -33.58 -27.48
C GLN A 274 -22.35 -32.84 -28.80
N LEU A 275 -23.55 -32.25 -28.92
CA LEU A 275 -23.93 -31.41 -30.07
C LEU A 275 -23.01 -30.18 -30.18
N SER A 276 -22.96 -29.59 -31.38
CA SER A 276 -22.31 -28.28 -31.59
C SER A 276 -22.96 -27.24 -30.67
N THR A 277 -22.13 -26.51 -29.94
CA THR A 277 -22.55 -25.49 -28.98
C THR A 277 -22.07 -24.10 -29.42
N MET A 278 -22.29 -23.74 -30.69
CA MET A 278 -21.88 -22.43 -31.23
C MET A 278 -22.34 -21.28 -30.32
N GLY A 279 -21.40 -20.51 -29.76
CA GLY A 279 -21.68 -19.41 -28.85
C GLY A 279 -22.03 -19.77 -27.39
N ALA A 280 -21.91 -21.03 -26.97
CA ALA A 280 -22.14 -21.42 -25.56
C ALA A 280 -20.88 -21.26 -24.70
N ALA A 281 -21.04 -20.92 -23.42
CA ALA A 281 -19.94 -20.56 -22.53
C ALA A 281 -18.94 -21.70 -22.24
N ASP A 282 -17.82 -21.73 -22.96
CA ASP A 282 -16.63 -22.52 -22.63
C ASP A 282 -15.68 -21.69 -21.74
N THR A 283 -15.98 -21.63 -20.44
CA THR A 283 -15.18 -20.85 -19.47
C THR A 283 -13.87 -21.53 -19.08
N THR A 284 -13.72 -22.81 -19.44
CA THR A 284 -12.59 -23.67 -19.09
C THR A 284 -11.64 -23.93 -20.26
N GLY A 285 -11.93 -23.42 -21.46
CA GLY A 285 -11.12 -23.58 -22.69
C GLY A 285 -10.89 -25.05 -23.06
N THR A 286 -11.86 -25.90 -22.71
CA THR A 286 -11.80 -27.37 -22.84
C THR A 286 -12.57 -27.86 -24.06
N SER A 287 -13.37 -27.00 -24.70
CA SER A 287 -14.29 -27.39 -25.76
C SER A 287 -13.82 -26.95 -27.14
N ASN A 288 -13.13 -25.81 -27.25
CA ASN A 288 -12.50 -25.36 -28.49
C ASN A 288 -11.06 -24.86 -28.26
N PHE A 289 -10.27 -24.83 -29.33
CA PHE A 289 -8.98 -24.16 -29.36
C PHE A 289 -9.16 -22.69 -29.78
N TYR A 290 -8.77 -21.75 -28.91
CA TYR A 290 -9.00 -20.32 -29.11
C TYR A 290 -7.78 -19.61 -29.66
N VAL A 291 -8.01 -18.65 -30.55
CA VAL A 291 -6.99 -17.75 -31.11
C VAL A 291 -7.51 -16.31 -31.05
N GLU A 292 -6.89 -15.47 -30.21
CA GLU A 292 -7.37 -14.12 -29.86
C GLU A 292 -6.31 -13.03 -30.01
N ASP A 293 -6.68 -11.85 -30.50
CA ASP A 293 -5.78 -10.69 -30.62
C ASP A 293 -4.43 -10.99 -31.31
N CYS A 294 -4.35 -11.99 -32.19
CA CYS A 294 -3.13 -12.38 -32.90
C CYS A 294 -3.06 -11.75 -34.31
N ASP A 295 -1.84 -11.59 -34.85
CA ASP A 295 -1.64 -11.03 -36.19
C ASP A 295 -0.98 -12.05 -37.13
N PHE A 296 -1.63 -12.31 -38.26
CA PHE A 296 -1.22 -13.27 -39.28
C PHE A 296 -0.70 -12.54 -40.52
N HIS A 297 0.55 -12.83 -40.86
CA HIS A 297 1.31 -12.18 -41.92
C HIS A 297 1.77 -13.23 -42.93
N ALA A 298 0.85 -13.59 -43.81
CA ALA A 298 0.96 -14.63 -44.83
C ALA A 298 0.78 -14.05 -46.24
N TRP A 299 0.88 -14.91 -47.27
CA TRP A 299 0.45 -14.63 -48.65
C TRP A 299 -0.67 -15.56 -49.15
N LEU A 300 -0.93 -16.70 -48.50
CA LEU A 300 -2.09 -17.58 -48.76
C LEU A 300 -2.73 -17.94 -47.40
N ASN A 301 -3.35 -19.12 -47.29
CA ASN A 301 -3.91 -19.62 -46.03
C ASN A 301 -2.84 -19.72 -44.95
N ALA A 302 -3.07 -19.01 -43.84
CA ALA A 302 -2.20 -19.02 -42.67
C ALA A 302 -2.56 -20.15 -41.70
N THR A 303 -3.73 -20.75 -41.85
CA THR A 303 -4.27 -21.72 -40.90
C THR A 303 -4.75 -22.96 -41.64
N ASP A 304 -4.60 -24.12 -41.01
CA ASP A 304 -5.21 -25.36 -41.43
C ASP A 304 -5.84 -26.08 -40.23
N TRP A 305 -7.08 -26.51 -40.41
CA TRP A 305 -7.91 -27.14 -39.38
C TRP A 305 -8.43 -28.47 -39.93
N ASP A 306 -7.62 -29.52 -39.75
CA ASP A 306 -7.84 -30.87 -40.24
C ASP A 306 -8.81 -31.66 -39.34
N ASP A 307 -8.83 -32.99 -39.53
CA ASP A 307 -9.65 -33.98 -38.85
C ASP A 307 -10.00 -33.70 -37.38
N ASN A 308 -11.30 -33.59 -37.10
CA ASN A 308 -11.90 -33.45 -35.77
C ASN A 308 -11.54 -32.16 -35.03
N SER A 309 -10.90 -31.20 -35.69
CA SER A 309 -10.54 -29.93 -35.08
C SER A 309 -11.74 -29.08 -34.65
N ARG A 310 -11.60 -28.34 -33.54
CA ARG A 310 -12.56 -27.33 -33.06
C ARG A 310 -11.82 -26.03 -32.76
N SER A 311 -12.11 -24.97 -33.50
CA SER A 311 -11.43 -23.68 -33.35
C SER A 311 -12.38 -22.49 -33.23
N VAL A 312 -11.93 -21.47 -32.49
CA VAL A 312 -12.58 -20.16 -32.39
C VAL A 312 -11.52 -19.08 -32.63
N MET A 313 -11.69 -18.31 -33.71
CA MET A 313 -10.79 -17.22 -34.11
C MET A 313 -11.53 -15.89 -34.02
N ARG A 314 -11.06 -15.02 -33.12
CA ARG A 314 -11.68 -13.69 -32.95
C ARG A 314 -10.70 -12.58 -32.63
N ARG A 315 -11.03 -11.37 -33.11
CA ARG A 315 -10.21 -10.16 -32.94
C ARG A 315 -8.76 -10.28 -33.46
N ASN A 316 -8.51 -11.20 -34.39
CA ASN A 316 -7.22 -11.34 -35.05
C ASN A 316 -7.11 -10.39 -36.25
N LEU A 317 -5.87 -10.08 -36.64
CA LEU A 317 -5.54 -9.34 -37.85
C LEU A 317 -5.01 -10.30 -38.93
N PHE A 318 -5.76 -10.48 -40.00
CA PHE A 318 -5.37 -11.31 -41.15
C PHE A 318 -4.89 -10.42 -42.30
N ASN A 319 -3.60 -10.39 -42.59
CA ASN A 319 -3.01 -9.38 -43.49
C ASN A 319 -2.28 -10.01 -44.67
N ASN A 320 -2.96 -10.03 -45.82
CA ASN A 320 -2.75 -10.96 -46.95
C ASN A 320 -2.83 -12.45 -46.54
N ALA A 321 -3.50 -12.75 -45.41
CA ALA A 321 -3.59 -14.07 -44.81
C ALA A 321 -5.00 -14.66 -44.91
N GLY A 322 -5.11 -15.85 -45.49
CA GLY A 322 -6.38 -16.58 -45.61
C GLY A 322 -6.67 -17.51 -44.42
N PHE A 323 -7.93 -17.94 -44.32
CA PHE A 323 -8.37 -19.00 -43.41
C PHE A 323 -8.68 -20.26 -44.24
N GLY A 324 -7.95 -21.34 -43.97
CA GLY A 324 -8.06 -22.61 -44.67
C GLY A 324 -8.49 -23.78 -43.77
N THR A 325 -9.13 -24.77 -44.40
CA THR A 325 -9.15 -26.16 -43.93
C THR A 325 -8.81 -27.11 -45.09
N HIS A 326 -8.01 -28.13 -44.81
CA HIS A 326 -7.40 -29.00 -45.79
C HIS A 326 -7.16 -30.40 -45.16
N GLY A 327 -6.03 -31.05 -45.39
CA GLY A 327 -5.72 -32.39 -44.91
C GLY A 327 -6.08 -33.52 -45.89
N ALA A 328 -5.43 -34.67 -45.69
CA ALA A 328 -5.90 -35.96 -46.18
C ALA A 328 -6.91 -36.50 -45.16
N ASP A 329 -8.04 -37.06 -45.61
CA ASP A 329 -9.21 -37.31 -44.78
C ASP A 329 -9.08 -38.55 -43.87
N THR A 330 -8.10 -38.51 -42.96
CA THR A 330 -7.59 -39.69 -42.25
C THR A 330 -8.47 -40.24 -41.12
N SER A 331 -9.50 -39.52 -40.68
CA SER A 331 -10.34 -39.92 -39.54
C SER A 331 -11.72 -40.49 -39.91
N ASN A 332 -12.21 -41.44 -39.09
CA ASN A 332 -13.53 -42.06 -39.23
C ASN A 332 -14.73 -41.09 -39.17
N TYR A 333 -14.52 -39.83 -38.82
CA TYR A 333 -15.58 -38.85 -38.62
C TYR A 333 -15.48 -37.64 -39.55
N GLY A 334 -14.29 -37.10 -39.83
CA GLY A 334 -14.09 -36.00 -40.79
C GLY A 334 -14.91 -34.74 -40.50
N VAL A 335 -15.17 -34.43 -39.23
CA VAL A 335 -15.94 -33.25 -38.80
C VAL A 335 -14.99 -32.13 -38.38
N ARG A 336 -15.34 -30.88 -38.68
CA ARG A 336 -14.57 -29.68 -38.31
C ARG A 336 -15.53 -28.64 -37.73
N HIS A 337 -15.14 -27.94 -36.66
CA HIS A 337 -15.89 -26.80 -36.11
C HIS A 337 -15.04 -25.54 -36.17
N TYR A 338 -15.56 -24.46 -36.74
CA TYR A 338 -14.86 -23.18 -36.79
C TYR A 338 -15.81 -22.00 -36.58
N GLU A 339 -15.47 -21.12 -35.63
CA GLU A 339 -16.15 -19.83 -35.44
C GLU A 339 -15.14 -18.71 -35.70
N VAL A 340 -15.32 -17.98 -36.81
CA VAL A 340 -14.41 -16.92 -37.26
C VAL A 340 -15.18 -15.60 -37.23
N TYR A 341 -15.01 -14.81 -36.16
CA TYR A 341 -15.78 -13.58 -35.99
C TYR A 341 -15.02 -12.42 -35.35
N ASP A 342 -15.46 -11.18 -35.62
CA ASP A 342 -14.83 -9.93 -35.16
C ASP A 342 -13.34 -9.80 -35.54
N ASN A 343 -12.85 -10.50 -36.57
CA ASN A 343 -11.48 -10.37 -37.07
C ASN A 343 -11.39 -9.23 -38.10
N THR A 344 -10.19 -8.69 -38.31
CA THR A 344 -9.91 -7.66 -39.32
C THR A 344 -9.04 -8.23 -40.43
N PHE A 345 -9.49 -8.09 -41.67
CA PHE A 345 -8.77 -8.52 -42.87
C PHE A 345 -8.19 -7.31 -43.61
N VAL A 346 -7.03 -7.48 -44.22
CA VAL A 346 -6.31 -6.41 -44.93
C VAL A 346 -5.66 -6.97 -46.19
N PHE A 347 -5.88 -6.27 -47.30
CA PHE A 347 -5.36 -6.59 -48.63
C PHE A 347 -4.47 -5.45 -49.13
N ASN A 348 -3.14 -5.62 -49.09
CA ASN A 348 -2.20 -4.58 -49.51
C ASN A 348 -0.98 -5.11 -50.30
N GLY A 349 -0.70 -4.45 -51.42
CA GLY A 349 0.63 -4.33 -52.06
C GLY A 349 1.15 -5.52 -52.87
N PHE A 350 0.84 -5.58 -54.17
CA PHE A 350 1.41 -6.56 -55.12
C PHE A 350 1.92 -5.88 -56.41
N SER A 351 2.94 -5.04 -56.29
CA SER A 351 3.45 -4.22 -57.41
C SER A 351 4.33 -4.99 -58.43
N ASP A 352 4.22 -6.31 -58.54
CA ASP A 352 5.06 -7.17 -59.39
C ASP A 352 4.33 -7.76 -60.62
N GLY A 353 3.03 -7.47 -60.78
CA GLY A 353 2.24 -7.87 -61.95
C GLY A 353 1.66 -9.29 -61.88
N ASN A 354 1.75 -9.96 -60.73
CA ASN A 354 1.17 -11.28 -60.51
C ASN A 354 -0.29 -11.18 -60.03
N THR A 355 -1.25 -11.64 -60.84
CA THR A 355 -2.66 -11.76 -60.45
C THR A 355 -2.85 -12.77 -59.31
N PHE A 356 -3.26 -12.30 -58.13
CA PHE A 356 -3.54 -13.16 -56.99
C PHE A 356 -4.95 -13.76 -57.03
N ASN A 357 -5.07 -15.10 -57.06
CA ASN A 357 -6.36 -15.77 -57.15
C ASN A 357 -7.07 -15.87 -55.78
N LEU A 358 -7.94 -14.90 -55.50
CA LEU A 358 -8.67 -14.74 -54.24
C LEU A 358 -9.68 -15.88 -53.94
N ASN A 359 -9.98 -16.76 -54.90
CA ASN A 359 -10.88 -17.91 -54.68
C ASN A 359 -10.39 -18.87 -53.59
N TRP A 360 -9.11 -18.80 -53.21
CA TRP A 360 -8.48 -19.71 -52.24
C TRP A 360 -8.20 -19.04 -50.88
N PHE A 361 -8.75 -17.83 -50.65
CA PHE A 361 -8.48 -16.99 -49.46
C PHE A 361 -9.34 -17.36 -48.24
N PHE A 362 -10.60 -17.73 -48.46
CA PHE A 362 -11.44 -18.42 -47.48
C PHE A 362 -11.80 -19.75 -48.10
N TYR A 363 -11.10 -20.80 -47.68
CA TYR A 363 -11.16 -22.11 -48.34
C TYR A 363 -11.53 -23.19 -47.32
N LEU A 364 -12.76 -23.70 -47.44
CA LEU A 364 -13.37 -24.56 -46.43
C LEU A 364 -13.71 -25.94 -47.03
N ARG A 365 -13.05 -26.98 -46.52
CA ARG A 365 -13.40 -28.39 -46.75
C ARG A 365 -14.27 -28.91 -45.61
N GLY A 366 -15.59 -28.86 -45.79
CA GLY A 366 -16.57 -29.46 -44.87
C GLY A 366 -16.73 -28.76 -43.50
N GLY A 367 -17.53 -29.37 -42.62
CA GLY A 367 -17.71 -28.96 -41.22
C GLY A 367 -18.91 -28.04 -40.92
N THR A 368 -18.99 -27.55 -39.69
CA THR A 368 -20.06 -26.66 -39.18
C THR A 368 -19.45 -25.43 -38.53
N GLY A 369 -20.17 -24.29 -38.49
CA GLY A 369 -19.60 -23.08 -37.90
C GLY A 369 -20.25 -21.77 -38.32
N LEU A 370 -19.50 -20.68 -38.15
CA LEU A 370 -19.89 -19.35 -38.60
C LEU A 370 -18.71 -18.48 -39.02
N ILE A 371 -18.95 -17.58 -39.97
CA ILE A 371 -18.05 -16.49 -40.39
C ILE A 371 -18.83 -15.18 -40.30
N ALA A 372 -18.66 -14.43 -39.21
CA ALA A 372 -19.54 -13.30 -38.90
C ALA A 372 -18.85 -12.03 -38.41
N SER A 373 -19.44 -10.87 -38.67
CA SER A 373 -18.98 -9.57 -38.13
C SER A 373 -17.51 -9.20 -38.42
N ASN A 374 -16.85 -9.86 -39.38
CA ASN A 374 -15.46 -9.59 -39.71
C ASN A 374 -15.36 -8.30 -40.55
N VAL A 375 -14.31 -7.51 -40.30
CA VAL A 375 -13.97 -6.35 -41.13
C VAL A 375 -13.21 -6.84 -42.36
N ILE A 376 -13.89 -6.90 -43.50
CA ILE A 376 -13.34 -7.38 -44.78
C ILE A 376 -13.48 -6.25 -45.81
N PRO A 377 -12.46 -5.40 -46.01
CA PRO A 377 -12.57 -4.25 -46.92
C PRO A 377 -12.56 -4.68 -48.40
N ASP A 378 -13.24 -3.91 -49.25
CA ASP A 378 -13.21 -4.14 -50.71
C ASP A 378 -11.78 -4.11 -51.25
N ILE A 379 -11.50 -4.98 -52.23
CA ILE A 379 -10.18 -5.05 -52.86
C ILE A 379 -10.07 -3.94 -53.91
N ARG A 380 -9.54 -2.79 -53.47
CA ARG A 380 -9.43 -1.56 -54.26
C ARG A 380 -8.17 -1.48 -55.12
N SER A 381 -7.14 -2.28 -54.79
CA SER A 381 -5.91 -2.32 -55.59
C SER A 381 -6.16 -2.96 -56.97
N THR A 382 -5.44 -2.46 -57.99
CA THR A 382 -5.37 -3.05 -59.33
C THR A 382 -4.55 -4.34 -59.38
N ASP A 383 -3.74 -4.60 -58.35
CA ASP A 383 -2.73 -5.65 -58.35
C ASP A 383 -3.30 -7.07 -58.27
N TYR A 384 -4.57 -7.21 -57.85
CA TYR A 384 -5.21 -8.52 -57.58
C TYR A 384 -5.97 -9.11 -58.80
N GLY A 385 -5.83 -8.52 -59.99
CA GLY A 385 -6.47 -8.99 -61.22
C GLY A 385 -7.96 -8.71 -61.29
N ASP A 386 -8.76 -9.71 -61.69
CA ASP A 386 -10.22 -9.59 -61.78
C ASP A 386 -10.78 -9.21 -60.40
N LYS A 387 -11.32 -8.00 -60.29
CA LYS A 387 -11.78 -7.36 -59.04
C LYS A 387 -13.09 -7.96 -58.51
N LEU A 388 -13.35 -9.21 -58.83
CA LEU A 388 -14.49 -9.93 -58.31
C LEU A 388 -14.31 -10.16 -56.81
N GLU A 389 -15.40 -9.87 -56.14
CA GLU A 389 -15.67 -9.91 -54.70
C GLU A 389 -14.99 -11.09 -53.98
N ILE A 390 -14.56 -10.88 -52.73
CA ILE A 390 -13.83 -11.90 -51.96
C ILE A 390 -14.68 -13.16 -51.86
N ASN A 391 -14.18 -14.27 -52.43
CA ASN A 391 -14.95 -15.49 -52.56
C ASN A 391 -14.69 -16.43 -51.38
N MET A 392 -15.70 -16.56 -50.52
CA MET A 392 -15.78 -17.55 -49.45
C MET A 392 -16.21 -18.88 -50.05
N THR A 393 -15.21 -19.69 -50.44
CA THR A 393 -15.42 -20.93 -51.19
C THR A 393 -15.51 -22.12 -50.25
N VAL A 394 -16.66 -22.78 -50.25
CA VAL A 394 -16.75 -24.16 -49.79
C VAL A 394 -16.41 -25.10 -50.93
N MET A 395 -15.37 -25.90 -50.73
CA MET A 395 -14.98 -26.96 -51.65
C MET A 395 -15.76 -28.22 -51.30
N ASN A 396 -16.47 -28.77 -52.28
CA ASN A 396 -17.07 -30.11 -52.18
C ASN A 396 -16.24 -31.04 -53.08
N LEU A 397 -15.76 -32.17 -52.54
CA LEU A 397 -15.08 -33.17 -53.35
C LEU A 397 -16.13 -33.95 -54.13
N GLN A 398 -16.00 -33.98 -55.46
CA GLN A 398 -16.86 -34.81 -56.31
C GLN A 398 -16.72 -36.27 -55.88
N ARG A 399 -17.84 -36.97 -55.67
CA ARG A 399 -17.84 -38.39 -55.29
C ARG A 399 -18.09 -39.25 -56.51
N SER A 400 -17.35 -40.35 -56.65
CA SER A 400 -17.70 -41.43 -57.60
C SER A 400 -18.92 -42.25 -57.14
N GLY A 401 -19.30 -42.12 -55.88
CA GLY A 401 -20.41 -42.80 -55.22
C GLY A 401 -20.30 -42.69 -53.69
N GLY A 402 -21.34 -43.10 -52.96
CA GLY A 402 -21.22 -43.32 -51.51
C GLY A 402 -20.55 -44.67 -51.17
N PRO A 403 -20.34 -45.00 -49.88
CA PRO A 403 -20.45 -44.12 -48.73
C PRO A 403 -19.19 -43.25 -48.52
N ASN A 404 -18.06 -43.55 -49.19
CA ASN A 404 -16.81 -42.77 -49.25
C ASN A 404 -15.92 -43.26 -50.41
N GLY A 405 -15.60 -42.40 -51.39
CA GLY A 405 -14.77 -42.82 -52.53
C GLY A 405 -14.29 -41.68 -53.44
N CYS A 406 -13.11 -41.12 -53.11
CA CYS A 406 -12.06 -40.68 -54.04
C CYS A 406 -10.69 -40.66 -53.30
N TRP A 407 -10.32 -41.81 -52.71
CA TRP A 407 -8.95 -42.13 -52.31
C TRP A 407 -8.86 -43.64 -52.12
N SER A 408 -7.89 -44.33 -52.73
CA SER A 408 -7.76 -45.80 -52.65
C SER A 408 -7.24 -46.33 -51.30
N GLY A 409 -7.29 -45.51 -50.24
CA GLY A 409 -6.77 -45.79 -48.89
C GLY A 409 -7.82 -46.18 -47.84
N GLY A 410 -9.11 -46.24 -48.18
CA GLY A 410 -10.18 -46.60 -47.23
C GLY A 410 -10.67 -45.44 -46.34
N TYR A 411 -10.35 -44.20 -46.71
CA TYR A 411 -10.62 -42.99 -45.93
C TYR A 411 -12.00 -42.38 -46.19
N PRO A 412 -12.65 -41.78 -45.17
CA PRO A 412 -13.91 -41.08 -45.40
C PRO A 412 -13.76 -39.80 -46.22
N ALA A 413 -14.57 -39.63 -47.26
CA ALA A 413 -14.68 -38.32 -47.90
C ALA A 413 -15.23 -37.31 -46.87
N PRO A 414 -14.74 -36.05 -46.87
CA PRO A 414 -15.07 -35.07 -45.85
C PRO A 414 -16.57 -34.81 -45.82
N ARG A 415 -17.13 -34.65 -44.63
CA ARG A 415 -18.56 -34.36 -44.49
C ARG A 415 -18.88 -33.01 -45.12
N GLN A 416 -20.02 -32.91 -45.78
CA GLN A 416 -20.45 -31.65 -46.39
C GLN A 416 -20.59 -30.57 -45.33
N VAL A 417 -20.43 -29.31 -45.74
CA VAL A 417 -20.68 -28.18 -44.84
C VAL A 417 -22.12 -28.26 -44.33
N GLY A 418 -22.33 -28.05 -43.04
CA GLY A 418 -23.61 -28.25 -42.36
C GLY A 418 -23.77 -29.59 -41.63
N MET A 419 -22.91 -30.58 -41.88
CA MET A 419 -23.03 -31.91 -41.28
C MET A 419 -22.30 -32.06 -39.93
N GLY A 420 -23.03 -31.87 -38.83
CA GLY A 420 -22.54 -32.15 -37.47
C GLY A 420 -22.41 -33.65 -37.13
N ARG A 421 -21.92 -33.95 -35.91
CA ARG A 421 -21.94 -35.32 -35.34
C ARG A 421 -23.30 -35.60 -34.69
N VAL A 422 -23.79 -36.82 -34.90
CA VAL A 422 -25.04 -37.32 -34.31
C VAL A 422 -24.75 -38.62 -33.56
N THR A 423 -25.36 -38.78 -32.40
CA THR A 423 -25.28 -39.99 -31.58
C THR A 423 -26.11 -41.13 -32.20
N GLY A 424 -25.42 -42.16 -32.68
CA GLY A 424 -25.98 -43.44 -33.10
C GLY A 424 -24.87 -44.48 -33.22
N ALA A 425 -25.19 -45.76 -33.01
CA ALA A 425 -24.21 -46.84 -33.17
C ALA A 425 -23.82 -47.01 -34.65
N ALA A 426 -22.54 -47.34 -34.90
CA ALA A 426 -22.04 -47.54 -36.25
C ALA A 426 -22.63 -48.80 -36.89
N GLY A 427 -23.60 -48.62 -37.80
CA GLY A 427 -24.00 -49.60 -38.79
C GLY A 427 -23.34 -49.29 -40.12
N PHE A 428 -22.76 -50.29 -40.79
CA PHE A 428 -21.96 -50.13 -42.00
C PHE A 428 -22.75 -49.92 -43.31
N ASP A 429 -24.05 -49.61 -43.25
CA ASP A 429 -24.90 -49.56 -44.45
C ASP A 429 -25.86 -48.35 -44.50
N SER A 430 -26.41 -48.20 -45.70
CA SER A 430 -26.84 -47.05 -46.46
C SER A 430 -28.09 -46.26 -46.03
N ILE A 431 -28.08 -44.97 -46.40
CA ILE A 431 -29.26 -44.13 -46.67
C ILE A 431 -30.23 -43.95 -45.47
N THR A 432 -29.72 -43.54 -44.31
CA THR A 432 -30.51 -42.68 -43.42
C THR A 432 -29.61 -41.67 -42.71
N TYR A 433 -29.59 -40.42 -43.20
CA TYR A 433 -29.04 -39.29 -42.45
C TYR A 433 -29.94 -39.06 -41.23
N LYS A 434 -29.52 -39.55 -40.05
CA LYS A 434 -30.16 -39.20 -38.79
C LYS A 434 -29.40 -38.08 -38.10
N GLY A 435 -30.12 -37.01 -37.78
CA GLY A 435 -29.76 -35.93 -36.87
C GLY A 435 -29.48 -34.59 -37.55
N ASP A 436 -29.96 -33.53 -36.89
CA ASP A 436 -30.16 -32.22 -37.50
C ASP A 436 -28.86 -31.47 -37.77
N SER A 437 -28.84 -30.79 -38.92
CA SER A 437 -27.68 -30.15 -39.53
C SER A 437 -27.61 -28.70 -39.05
N GLU A 438 -26.55 -28.27 -38.35
CA GLU A 438 -26.29 -26.85 -38.16
C GLU A 438 -25.49 -26.32 -39.37
N PRO A 439 -26.06 -25.50 -40.26
CA PRO A 439 -25.35 -24.98 -41.43
C PRO A 439 -24.18 -24.08 -41.04
N LEU A 440 -23.32 -23.77 -42.03
CA LEU A 440 -22.40 -22.64 -41.92
C LEU A 440 -23.20 -21.33 -42.03
N TYR A 441 -23.09 -20.46 -41.02
CA TYR A 441 -23.74 -19.14 -41.01
C TYR A 441 -22.75 -18.06 -41.44
N ILE A 442 -23.12 -17.20 -42.40
CA ILE A 442 -22.29 -16.08 -42.85
C ILE A 442 -23.14 -14.81 -42.84
N TRP A 443 -22.79 -13.83 -41.98
CA TRP A 443 -23.53 -12.58 -41.84
C TRP A 443 -22.68 -11.45 -41.27
N GLY A 444 -23.08 -10.19 -41.48
CA GLY A 444 -22.47 -9.03 -40.79
C GLY A 444 -21.03 -8.69 -41.16
N ASN A 445 -20.38 -9.46 -42.03
CA ASN A 445 -19.05 -9.12 -42.54
C ASN A 445 -19.14 -7.86 -43.43
N THR A 446 -18.15 -6.97 -43.37
CA THR A 446 -18.13 -5.77 -44.21
C THR A 446 -17.62 -6.07 -45.63
N GLY A 447 -17.75 -5.07 -46.52
CA GLY A 447 -17.26 -5.11 -47.90
C GLY A 447 -17.95 -6.10 -48.83
N THR A 448 -17.61 -6.04 -50.12
CA THR A 448 -18.21 -6.91 -51.14
C THR A 448 -17.56 -8.30 -51.14
N HIS A 449 -18.30 -9.32 -50.71
CA HIS A 449 -17.89 -10.72 -50.66
C HIS A 449 -18.97 -11.63 -51.24
N ARG A 450 -18.55 -12.73 -51.88
CA ARG A 450 -19.43 -13.80 -52.36
C ARG A 450 -19.22 -15.03 -51.50
N ALA A 451 -20.31 -15.61 -50.99
CA ALA A 451 -20.30 -16.97 -50.50
C ALA A 451 -20.74 -17.91 -51.62
N GLY A 452 -19.97 -18.96 -51.88
CA GLY A 452 -20.23 -19.87 -52.99
C GLY A 452 -19.67 -21.27 -52.76
N THR A 453 -20.24 -22.24 -53.49
CA THR A 453 -19.66 -23.57 -53.62
C THR A 453 -18.86 -23.67 -54.91
N THR A 454 -17.71 -24.35 -54.87
CA THR A 454 -16.97 -24.73 -56.08
C THR A 454 -16.71 -26.22 -56.08
N ASP A 455 -17.10 -26.89 -57.15
CA ASP A 455 -16.70 -28.27 -57.42
C ASP A 455 -15.24 -28.29 -57.87
N TYR A 456 -14.40 -29.08 -57.19
CA TYR A 456 -13.00 -29.19 -57.57
C TYR A 456 -12.84 -30.12 -58.78
N GLY A 457 -12.78 -29.52 -59.97
CA GLY A 457 -12.55 -30.20 -61.24
C GLY A 457 -11.08 -30.56 -61.45
N GLY A 458 -10.60 -31.58 -60.75
CA GLY A 458 -9.29 -32.22 -60.96
C GLY A 458 -9.47 -33.72 -61.25
N SER A 459 -8.48 -34.36 -61.87
CA SER A 459 -8.54 -35.77 -62.32
C SER A 459 -8.53 -36.83 -61.21
N ASP A 460 -8.80 -36.45 -59.97
CA ASP A 460 -8.79 -37.33 -58.79
C ASP A 460 -10.00 -38.29 -58.76
N CYS A 461 -11.03 -38.01 -59.56
CA CYS A 461 -12.26 -38.79 -59.70
C CYS A 461 -12.66 -38.93 -61.17
N SER A 462 -12.75 -40.16 -61.71
CA SER A 462 -12.96 -40.41 -63.15
C SER A 462 -14.43 -40.46 -63.62
N SER A 463 -15.39 -39.96 -62.84
CA SER A 463 -16.78 -39.71 -63.26
C SER A 463 -17.48 -38.73 -62.30
N PRO A 464 -18.16 -37.67 -62.78
CA PRO A 464 -18.59 -36.57 -61.92
C PRO A 464 -20.08 -36.64 -61.51
N ALA A 465 -20.33 -36.58 -60.21
CA ALA A 465 -21.58 -36.03 -59.66
C ALA A 465 -21.26 -34.64 -59.06
N SER A 466 -21.96 -33.60 -59.52
CA SER A 466 -21.76 -32.23 -59.01
C SER A 466 -22.18 -32.12 -57.54
N SER A 467 -21.60 -31.18 -56.79
CA SER A 467 -22.11 -30.84 -55.45
C SER A 467 -23.61 -30.61 -55.46
N SER A 468 -24.13 -29.92 -56.49
CA SER A 468 -25.55 -29.53 -56.64
C SER A 468 -26.55 -30.66 -56.44
N THR A 469 -26.14 -31.92 -56.65
CA THR A 469 -26.97 -33.11 -56.46
C THR A 469 -27.22 -33.49 -54.99
N PHE A 470 -26.44 -32.92 -54.07
CA PHE A 470 -26.48 -33.21 -52.62
C PHE A 470 -26.73 -31.94 -51.78
N ILE A 471 -26.67 -30.77 -52.41
CA ILE A 471 -27.06 -29.45 -51.90
C ILE A 471 -28.57 -29.46 -51.57
N VAL A 472 -28.96 -29.53 -50.29
CA VAL A 472 -30.36 -29.32 -49.89
C VAL A 472 -30.58 -27.85 -49.50
N SER A 473 -31.27 -27.12 -50.38
CA SER A 473 -31.71 -25.75 -50.14
C SER A 473 -32.49 -25.64 -48.82
N GLY A 474 -32.05 -24.73 -47.95
CA GLY A 474 -32.63 -24.53 -46.60
C GLY A 474 -32.03 -25.42 -45.49
N ARG A 475 -31.14 -26.37 -45.80
CA ARG A 475 -30.45 -27.21 -44.81
C ARG A 475 -28.96 -26.92 -44.70
N ASP A 476 -28.21 -26.91 -45.82
CA ASP A 476 -26.74 -26.91 -45.78
C ASP A 476 -26.07 -25.65 -46.36
N TYR A 477 -26.84 -24.65 -46.78
CA TYR A 477 -26.33 -23.50 -47.54
C TYR A 477 -26.34 -22.24 -46.71
N PHE A 478 -25.13 -21.64 -46.63
CA PHE A 478 -24.80 -20.32 -46.12
C PHE A 478 -26.04 -19.47 -45.87
N ASN A 479 -26.38 -19.25 -44.59
CA ASN A 479 -27.60 -18.52 -44.22
C ASN A 479 -27.41 -17.01 -44.46
N ASN A 480 -27.29 -16.64 -45.73
CA ASN A 480 -26.60 -15.48 -46.26
C ASN A 480 -27.16 -14.15 -45.72
N GLY A 481 -26.42 -13.52 -44.81
CA GLY A 481 -26.82 -12.29 -44.13
C GLY A 481 -27.73 -12.48 -42.91
N THR A 482 -28.22 -13.70 -42.64
CA THR A 482 -29.09 -14.00 -41.50
C THR A 482 -28.25 -14.42 -40.28
N PRO A 483 -28.34 -13.71 -39.14
CA PRO A 483 -27.68 -14.11 -37.90
C PRO A 483 -28.13 -15.49 -37.41
N LYS A 484 -27.22 -16.27 -36.81
CA LYS A 484 -27.55 -17.56 -36.20
C LYS A 484 -28.55 -17.37 -35.04
N PRO A 485 -29.75 -18.00 -35.07
CA PRO A 485 -30.71 -17.88 -33.98
C PRO A 485 -30.14 -18.38 -32.65
N GLY A 486 -30.34 -17.59 -31.59
CA GLY A 486 -29.85 -17.92 -30.24
C GLY A 486 -28.34 -17.88 -30.04
N TRP A 487 -27.55 -17.50 -31.05
CA TRP A 487 -26.11 -17.34 -30.90
C TRP A 487 -25.77 -16.07 -30.12
N SER A 488 -24.78 -16.19 -29.23
CA SER A 488 -24.10 -15.09 -28.57
C SER A 488 -22.60 -15.25 -28.81
N PRO A 489 -21.81 -14.18 -28.99
CA PRO A 489 -20.37 -14.29 -28.88
C PRO A 489 -20.00 -14.83 -27.49
N PHE A 490 -18.92 -15.61 -27.43
CA PHE A 490 -18.36 -16.11 -26.17
C PHE A 490 -17.89 -14.93 -25.30
N PRO A 491 -17.84 -15.07 -23.96
CA PRO A 491 -17.23 -14.06 -23.08
C PRO A 491 -15.83 -13.66 -23.56
N TYR A 492 -15.58 -12.38 -23.79
CA TYR A 492 -14.31 -11.83 -24.26
C TYR A 492 -13.80 -10.77 -23.26
N PRO A 493 -12.50 -10.75 -22.89
CA PRO A 493 -11.44 -11.73 -23.22
C PRO A 493 -11.78 -13.15 -22.71
N HIS A 494 -11.19 -14.19 -23.30
CA HIS A 494 -11.45 -15.57 -22.86
C HIS A 494 -11.20 -15.73 -21.34
N PRO A 495 -12.08 -16.37 -20.54
CA PRO A 495 -11.98 -16.37 -19.07
C PRO A 495 -10.71 -16.97 -18.46
N LEU A 496 -9.96 -17.79 -19.23
CA LEU A 496 -8.65 -18.31 -18.83
C LEU A 496 -7.47 -17.37 -19.06
N ARG A 497 -7.67 -16.21 -19.72
CA ARG A 497 -6.65 -15.17 -19.78
C ARG A 497 -6.42 -14.69 -18.34
N PRO A 498 -5.17 -14.72 -17.82
CA PRO A 498 -4.87 -14.28 -16.46
C PRO A 498 -5.51 -12.92 -16.16
N GLY A 499 -6.17 -12.82 -15.00
CA GLY A 499 -7.25 -11.88 -14.75
C GLY A 499 -6.93 -10.43 -15.14
N THR A 500 -7.74 -9.90 -16.05
CA THR A 500 -7.69 -8.52 -16.58
C THR A 500 -6.28 -7.94 -16.62
N GLU A 501 -5.52 -8.30 -17.65
CA GLU A 501 -4.88 -7.21 -18.37
C GLU A 501 -5.98 -6.23 -18.75
N THR A 502 -6.05 -5.11 -18.01
CA THR A 502 -6.60 -3.87 -18.53
C THR A 502 -6.05 -3.76 -19.95
N PRO A 503 -6.89 -3.51 -20.98
CA PRO A 503 -6.45 -3.60 -22.37
C PRO A 503 -5.13 -2.86 -22.52
N SER A 504 -4.19 -3.40 -23.32
CA SER A 504 -2.81 -2.94 -23.52
C SER A 504 -2.76 -1.52 -24.07
N THR A 505 -3.23 -0.61 -23.21
CA THR A 505 -3.65 0.72 -23.56
C THR A 505 -2.44 1.58 -23.33
N PRO A 506 -1.94 2.24 -24.39
CA PRO A 506 -1.06 3.36 -24.17
C PRO A 506 -1.75 4.31 -23.19
N PRO A 507 -1.00 5.05 -22.35
CA PRO A 507 -1.60 6.04 -21.48
C PRO A 507 -2.45 6.97 -22.33
N SER A 508 -3.58 7.41 -21.78
CA SER A 508 -4.54 8.28 -22.42
C SER A 508 -4.87 9.38 -21.43
N ILE A 509 -4.80 10.62 -21.89
CA ILE A 509 -4.93 11.78 -21.00
C ILE A 509 -6.42 12.05 -20.79
N LEU A 510 -6.93 11.65 -19.62
CA LEU A 510 -8.32 11.83 -19.21
C LEU A 510 -8.57 13.29 -18.80
N SER A 511 -7.57 13.93 -18.18
CA SER A 511 -7.53 15.38 -18.01
C SER A 511 -6.11 15.91 -18.23
N SER A 512 -6.00 16.91 -19.09
CA SER A 512 -4.75 17.66 -19.28
C SER A 512 -4.61 18.72 -18.18
N PRO A 513 -3.37 19.14 -17.85
CA PRO A 513 -3.16 20.28 -16.98
C PRO A 513 -3.79 21.54 -17.58
N ALA A 514 -4.42 22.36 -16.73
CA ALA A 514 -5.00 23.63 -17.14
C ALA A 514 -3.93 24.73 -17.25
N ASN A 515 -4.17 25.72 -18.12
CA ASN A 515 -3.39 26.96 -18.12
C ASN A 515 -3.48 27.63 -16.75
N ALA A 516 -2.37 28.19 -16.28
CA ALA A 516 -2.30 28.88 -15.00
C ALA A 516 -1.74 30.29 -15.19
N VAL A 517 -2.46 31.28 -14.65
CA VAL A 517 -1.97 32.65 -14.49
C VAL A 517 -1.76 32.87 -13.01
N VAL A 518 -0.50 33.03 -12.59
CA VAL A 518 -0.12 33.15 -11.18
C VAL A 518 0.92 34.25 -11.01
N ASN A 519 0.92 34.90 -9.86
CA ASN A 519 1.95 35.89 -9.55
C ASN A 519 3.25 35.19 -9.15
N ALA A 520 4.39 35.76 -9.52
CA ALA A 520 5.69 35.30 -9.05
C ALA A 520 5.71 35.16 -7.52
N GLY A 521 6.30 34.09 -7.02
CA GLY A 521 6.32 33.73 -5.60
C GLY A 521 5.21 32.77 -5.15
N GLN A 522 4.09 32.67 -5.88
CA GLN A 522 2.97 31.80 -5.50
C GLN A 522 3.20 30.33 -5.91
N PRO A 523 2.58 29.36 -5.21
CA PRO A 523 2.59 27.97 -5.64
C PRO A 523 1.71 27.77 -6.88
N VAL A 524 2.05 26.78 -7.70
CA VAL A 524 1.18 26.27 -8.76
C VAL A 524 1.31 24.75 -8.86
N THR A 525 0.19 24.07 -9.05
CA THR A 525 0.17 22.62 -9.28
C THR A 525 -0.46 22.33 -10.63
N PHE A 526 0.33 21.74 -11.52
CA PHE A 526 -0.19 21.09 -12.71
C PHE A 526 -0.48 19.63 -12.38
N SER A 527 -1.71 19.19 -12.61
CA SER A 527 -2.09 17.77 -12.49
C SER A 527 -2.42 17.21 -13.87
N VAL A 528 -2.16 15.91 -14.04
CA VAL A 528 -2.62 15.16 -15.20
C VAL A 528 -3.36 13.92 -14.68
N SER A 529 -4.55 13.66 -15.20
CA SER A 529 -5.20 12.36 -15.00
C SER A 529 -4.99 11.54 -16.26
N ALA A 530 -4.48 10.32 -16.10
CA ALA A 530 -4.23 9.40 -17.19
C ALA A 530 -4.85 8.04 -16.90
N GLY A 531 -5.55 7.50 -17.89
CA GLY A 531 -6.03 6.12 -17.91
C GLY A 531 -5.14 5.29 -18.84
N GLY A 532 -4.94 4.02 -18.51
CA GLY A 532 -4.09 3.11 -19.26
C GLY A 532 -3.72 1.92 -18.40
N ALA A 533 -3.04 0.92 -18.99
CA ALA A 533 -2.53 -0.19 -18.22
C ALA A 533 -1.43 0.27 -17.22
N LEU A 534 -1.42 -0.33 -16.03
CA LEU A 534 -0.44 -0.04 -14.98
C LEU A 534 0.84 -0.88 -15.17
N PRO A 535 2.01 -0.42 -14.68
CA PRO A 535 2.26 0.85 -14.00
C PRO A 535 2.34 2.04 -14.97
N LEU A 536 1.73 3.17 -14.59
CA LEU A 536 1.90 4.46 -15.27
C LEU A 536 3.08 5.20 -14.63
N ALA A 537 4.14 5.43 -15.40
CA ALA A 537 5.21 6.36 -15.07
C ALA A 537 4.90 7.74 -15.66
N TYR A 538 5.34 8.80 -14.99
CA TYR A 538 5.11 10.18 -15.44
C TYR A 538 6.47 10.85 -15.67
N GLN A 539 6.51 11.82 -16.58
CA GLN A 539 7.68 12.67 -16.81
C GLN A 539 7.21 14.04 -17.29
N TRP A 540 7.33 15.05 -16.42
CA TRP A 540 6.97 16.41 -16.80
C TRP A 540 8.04 17.06 -17.69
N GLN A 541 7.59 17.89 -18.62
CA GLN A 541 8.42 18.68 -19.52
C GLN A 541 8.07 20.16 -19.43
N LYS A 542 9.11 21.01 -19.52
CA LYS A 542 9.02 22.47 -19.62
C LYS A 542 9.65 22.91 -20.95
N ASN A 543 8.89 23.61 -21.78
CA ASN A 543 9.30 24.03 -23.13
C ASN A 543 9.84 22.87 -24.00
N GLY A 544 9.34 21.65 -23.77
CA GLY A 544 9.74 20.42 -24.48
C GLY A 544 10.90 19.62 -23.86
N ALA A 545 11.60 20.14 -22.84
CA ALA A 545 12.70 19.44 -22.15
C ALA A 545 12.23 18.77 -20.85
N ASN A 546 12.76 17.58 -20.54
CA ASN A 546 12.43 16.83 -19.32
C ASN A 546 12.89 17.55 -18.04
N LEU A 547 12.02 17.58 -17.02
CA LEU A 547 12.35 18.03 -15.68
C LEU A 547 12.83 16.85 -14.83
N ALA A 548 14.08 16.86 -14.38
CA ALA A 548 14.66 15.78 -13.61
C ALA A 548 13.87 15.53 -12.30
N GLY A 549 13.57 14.26 -12.00
CA GLY A 549 12.84 13.85 -10.79
C GLY A 549 11.33 14.14 -10.80
N ALA A 550 10.80 14.87 -11.79
CA ALA A 550 9.38 15.18 -11.89
C ALA A 550 8.56 14.00 -12.47
N ILE A 551 8.44 12.93 -11.68
CA ILE A 551 7.90 11.62 -12.10
C ILE A 551 6.53 11.24 -11.50
N ALA A 552 5.84 12.22 -10.91
CA ALA A 552 4.52 12.05 -10.30
C ALA A 552 3.37 12.52 -11.23
N PRO A 553 2.11 12.07 -11.02
CA PRO A 553 0.93 12.57 -11.74
C PRO A 553 0.61 14.06 -11.51
N SER A 554 1.31 14.70 -10.58
CA SER A 554 1.31 16.16 -10.40
C SER A 554 2.73 16.72 -10.41
N LEU A 555 2.87 17.92 -10.96
CA LEU A 555 4.03 18.78 -10.83
C LEU A 555 3.61 19.99 -10.02
N ALA A 556 4.11 20.09 -8.79
CA ALA A 556 3.90 21.24 -7.93
C ALA A 556 5.18 22.08 -7.86
N PHE A 557 5.05 23.37 -8.10
CA PHE A 557 6.01 24.38 -7.68
C PHE A 557 5.50 24.96 -6.36
N ALA A 558 6.32 24.90 -5.30
CA ALA A 558 5.99 25.57 -4.04
C ALA A 558 6.02 27.11 -4.18
N SER A 559 6.78 27.61 -5.15
CA SER A 559 6.92 29.03 -5.49
C SER A 559 7.41 29.15 -6.94
N VAL A 560 6.77 29.98 -7.77
CA VAL A 560 7.11 30.16 -9.20
C VAL A 560 7.91 31.43 -9.46
N THR A 561 8.92 31.37 -10.33
CA THR A 561 9.67 32.55 -10.79
C THR A 561 9.32 32.92 -12.24
N THR A 562 9.74 34.09 -12.72
CA THR A 562 9.60 34.44 -14.15
C THR A 562 10.34 33.47 -15.08
N ALA A 563 11.42 32.84 -14.61
CA ALA A 563 12.11 31.78 -15.32
C ALA A 563 11.29 30.47 -15.39
N ASP A 564 10.24 30.33 -14.58
CA ASP A 564 9.30 29.20 -14.61
C ASP A 564 8.16 29.37 -15.59
N ALA A 565 7.87 30.60 -16.03
CA ALA A 565 6.95 30.85 -17.11
C ALA A 565 7.33 30.03 -18.37
N GLY A 566 6.31 29.49 -19.03
CA GLY A 566 6.50 28.62 -20.18
C GLY A 566 5.46 27.53 -20.31
N ASN A 567 5.73 26.61 -21.23
CA ASN A 567 4.79 25.61 -21.69
C ASN A 567 5.09 24.26 -21.02
N PHE A 568 4.20 23.85 -20.13
CA PHE A 568 4.26 22.59 -19.40
C PHE A 568 3.39 21.52 -20.06
N ARG A 569 3.89 20.29 -20.08
CA ARG A 569 3.12 19.10 -20.43
C ARG A 569 3.67 17.90 -19.68
N CYS A 570 2.82 16.94 -19.36
CA CYS A 570 3.27 15.67 -18.82
C CYS A 570 3.31 14.62 -19.92
N VAL A 571 4.41 13.87 -20.00
CA VAL A 571 4.47 12.63 -20.77
C VAL A 571 4.22 11.49 -19.79
N VAL A 572 3.09 10.82 -19.95
CA VAL A 572 2.74 9.62 -19.16
C VAL A 572 3.10 8.40 -20.01
N THR A 573 3.85 7.47 -19.44
CA THR A 573 4.33 6.25 -20.11
C THR A 573 3.90 4.99 -19.37
N ASN A 574 3.75 3.89 -20.09
CA ASN A 574 3.72 2.53 -19.56
C ASN A 574 4.43 1.60 -20.57
N ALA A 575 4.35 0.28 -20.38
CA ALA A 575 4.94 -0.70 -21.30
C ALA A 575 4.35 -0.67 -22.74
N TYR A 576 3.19 -0.02 -22.94
CA TYR A 576 2.39 -0.06 -24.16
C TYR A 576 2.28 1.30 -24.87
N GLY A 577 2.72 2.39 -24.23
CA GLY A 577 2.54 3.72 -24.79
C GLY A 577 3.26 4.86 -24.08
N ALA A 578 3.21 5.99 -24.76
CA ALA A 578 3.39 7.30 -24.15
C ALA A 578 2.26 8.21 -24.65
N ALA A 579 1.51 8.87 -23.75
CA ALA A 579 0.71 10.02 -24.12
C ALA A 579 1.25 11.29 -23.50
N THR A 580 1.25 12.34 -24.30
CA THR A 580 1.62 13.67 -23.88
C THR A 580 0.35 14.48 -23.66
N SER A 581 0.23 15.14 -22.52
CA SER A 581 -0.90 16.03 -22.24
C SER A 581 -0.95 17.21 -23.21
N ALA A 582 -2.11 17.86 -23.29
CA ALA A 582 -2.15 19.22 -23.86
C ALA A 582 -1.17 20.12 -23.09
N VAL A 583 -0.70 21.16 -23.77
CA VAL A 583 0.22 22.14 -23.18
C VAL A 583 -0.56 23.08 -22.28
N ALA A 584 -0.19 23.08 -20.99
CA ALA A 584 -0.56 24.13 -20.06
C ALA A 584 0.47 25.26 -20.14
N THR A 585 0.02 26.47 -20.41
CA THR A 585 0.84 27.67 -20.33
C THR A 585 0.86 28.16 -18.88
N LEU A 586 2.04 28.22 -18.28
CA LEU A 586 2.27 28.98 -17.05
C LEU A 586 2.58 30.43 -17.44
N THR A 587 1.60 31.31 -17.28
CA THR A 587 1.85 32.75 -17.32
C THR A 587 2.19 33.19 -15.91
N VAL A 588 3.48 33.42 -15.65
CA VAL A 588 3.89 34.06 -14.40
C VAL A 588 3.73 35.57 -14.60
N ASN A 589 2.66 36.12 -14.04
CA ASN A 589 2.55 37.55 -13.88
C ASN A 589 3.70 37.99 -12.96
N VAL A 590 4.49 38.95 -13.42
CA VAL A 590 5.11 39.90 -12.50
C VAL A 590 4.00 40.89 -12.18
N PRO A 591 3.33 40.82 -11.01
CA PRO A 591 2.52 41.96 -10.58
C PRO A 591 3.42 43.19 -10.63
N VAL A 592 2.97 44.30 -11.23
CA VAL A 592 3.72 45.57 -11.21
C VAL A 592 3.88 45.89 -9.73
N PRO A 593 5.08 45.71 -9.15
CA PRO A 593 5.08 45.38 -7.75
C PRO A 593 4.74 46.65 -6.98
N VAL A 594 3.74 46.55 -6.11
CA VAL A 594 3.12 47.71 -5.47
C VAL A 594 4.02 48.13 -4.32
N ALA A 595 4.57 49.34 -4.39
CA ALA A 595 5.39 49.91 -3.33
C ALA A 595 4.62 49.94 -1.99
N PRO A 596 5.28 49.77 -0.83
CA PRO A 596 4.58 49.66 0.43
C PRO A 596 3.83 50.96 0.78
N SER A 597 2.61 50.83 1.28
CA SER A 597 1.76 51.94 1.73
C SER A 597 1.15 51.62 3.08
N ILE A 598 1.45 52.44 4.10
CA ILE A 598 0.97 52.25 5.47
C ILE A 598 -0.46 52.78 5.59
N THR A 599 -1.41 51.86 5.79
CA THR A 599 -2.84 52.15 5.96
C THR A 599 -3.24 52.32 7.43
N SER A 600 -2.44 51.80 8.37
CA SER A 600 -2.59 52.06 9.81
C SER A 600 -1.25 52.43 10.44
N GLN A 601 -1.19 53.60 11.07
CA GLN A 601 -0.01 54.18 11.70
C GLN A 601 0.17 53.67 13.13
N PRO A 602 1.42 53.55 13.64
CA PRO A 602 1.65 53.10 14.99
C PRO A 602 1.16 54.16 15.99
N GLN A 603 0.58 53.70 17.09
CA GLN A 603 0.07 54.57 18.15
C GLN A 603 1.11 54.70 19.27
N SER A 604 1.26 55.90 19.85
CA SER A 604 2.07 56.10 21.06
C SER A 604 1.50 55.30 22.24
N LEU A 605 2.39 54.81 23.11
CA LEU A 605 2.05 53.95 24.24
C LEU A 605 2.74 54.43 25.52
N THR A 606 2.03 54.30 26.65
CA THR A 606 2.63 54.29 27.98
C THR A 606 2.55 52.86 28.53
N ARG A 607 3.67 52.32 29.01
CA ARG A 607 3.76 50.96 29.57
C ARG A 607 4.68 50.91 30.78
N THR A 608 4.30 50.09 31.76
CA THR A 608 5.17 49.76 32.89
C THR A 608 6.17 48.67 32.46
N VAL A 609 7.43 48.67 32.94
CA VAL A 609 8.42 47.59 32.70
C VAL A 609 7.79 46.24 33.02
N GLY A 610 8.20 45.17 32.35
CA GLY A 610 7.55 43.87 32.48
C GLY A 610 6.25 43.74 31.69
N GLN A 611 5.50 44.83 31.44
CA GLN A 611 4.39 44.78 30.49
C GLN A 611 4.90 44.73 29.06
N SER A 612 4.05 44.22 28.16
CA SER A 612 4.31 44.29 26.73
C SER A 612 3.94 45.65 26.14
N ALA A 613 4.87 46.25 25.40
CA ALA A 613 4.56 47.26 24.39
C ALA A 613 4.42 46.58 23.04
N SER A 614 3.56 47.11 22.18
CA SER A 614 3.33 46.55 20.85
C SER A 614 2.98 47.67 19.88
N PHE A 615 3.97 48.06 19.07
CA PHE A 615 3.76 49.01 17.98
C PHE A 615 3.48 48.22 16.72
N SER A 616 2.32 48.43 16.11
CA SER A 616 1.95 47.80 14.85
C SER A 616 1.82 48.83 13.73
N VAL A 617 2.18 48.42 12.52
CA VAL A 617 1.76 49.07 11.29
C VAL A 617 0.94 48.08 10.48
N THR A 618 -0.12 48.57 9.85
CA THR A 618 -0.76 47.84 8.74
C THR A 618 -0.24 48.46 7.46
N ALA A 619 0.41 47.66 6.62
CA ALA A 619 0.90 48.08 5.32
C ALA A 619 0.29 47.20 4.23
N THR A 620 -0.02 47.85 3.11
CA THR A 620 -0.38 47.24 1.83
C THR A 620 0.80 47.38 0.87
N GLY A 621 0.80 46.61 -0.22
CA GLY A 621 1.94 46.50 -1.14
C GLY A 621 2.38 45.05 -1.28
N ASP A 622 3.19 44.75 -2.28
CA ASP A 622 3.55 43.37 -2.59
C ASP A 622 4.57 42.77 -1.61
N ALA A 623 4.39 41.49 -1.32
CA ALA A 623 5.23 40.73 -0.41
C ALA A 623 6.56 40.28 -1.07
N PRO A 624 7.65 40.08 -0.29
CA PRO A 624 7.74 40.25 1.16
C PRO A 624 7.80 41.72 1.56
N LEU A 625 6.86 42.15 2.41
CA LEU A 625 6.95 43.42 3.13
C LEU A 625 7.92 43.23 4.28
N THR A 626 9.19 43.55 4.07
CA THR A 626 10.18 43.59 5.14
C THR A 626 9.95 44.85 5.96
N HIS A 627 9.82 44.68 7.26
CA HIS A 627 9.72 45.80 8.17
C HIS A 627 11.12 46.04 8.75
N GLN A 628 11.40 47.26 9.17
CA GLN A 628 12.56 47.57 10.00
C GLN A 628 12.13 48.66 10.97
N TRP A 629 11.96 48.27 12.23
CA TRP A 629 11.69 49.24 13.28
C TRP A 629 12.95 49.99 13.63
N GLN A 630 12.81 51.30 13.77
CA GLN A 630 13.83 52.20 14.24
C GLN A 630 13.42 52.79 15.56
N LYS A 631 14.37 52.86 16.48
CA LYS A 631 14.26 53.58 17.74
C LYS A 631 15.19 54.79 17.67
N ASN A 632 14.64 55.98 17.89
CA ASN A 632 15.36 57.25 17.79
C ASN A 632 16.13 57.40 16.45
N GLY A 633 15.56 56.87 15.36
CA GLY A 633 16.16 56.87 14.02
C GLY A 633 17.19 55.77 13.73
N VAL A 634 17.58 54.95 14.71
CA VAL A 634 18.54 53.84 14.54
C VAL A 634 17.80 52.51 14.38
N ASN A 635 18.23 51.67 13.43
CA ASN A 635 17.66 50.33 13.22
C ASN A 635 17.80 49.46 14.48
N ILE A 636 16.68 48.92 14.96
CA ILE A 636 16.68 47.91 16.01
C ILE A 636 17.00 46.57 15.36
N GLY A 637 18.12 45.95 15.74
CA GLY A 637 18.56 44.68 15.16
C GLY A 637 17.49 43.59 15.30
N GLY A 638 17.14 42.92 14.19
CA GLY A 638 16.15 41.84 14.15
C GLY A 638 14.68 42.26 14.28
N ALA A 639 14.38 43.55 14.45
CA ALA A 639 13.00 44.03 14.58
C ALA A 639 12.31 44.20 13.22
N THR A 640 12.03 43.08 12.54
CA THR A 640 11.62 43.06 11.12
C THR A 640 10.16 42.63 10.85
N SER A 641 9.32 42.60 11.88
CA SER A 641 7.90 42.24 11.81
C SER A 641 6.98 43.47 11.67
N ALA A 642 5.78 43.27 11.11
CA ALA A 642 4.72 44.31 11.03
C ALA A 642 4.31 44.88 12.40
N THR A 643 4.49 44.07 13.44
CA THR A 643 4.36 44.48 14.83
C THR A 643 5.70 44.32 15.53
N TYR A 644 6.24 45.40 16.09
CA TYR A 644 7.33 45.36 17.05
C TYR A 644 6.75 45.30 18.45
N SER A 645 6.76 44.09 19.02
CA SER A 645 6.44 43.86 20.41
C SER A 645 7.70 43.80 21.25
N ILE A 646 7.76 44.62 22.28
CA ILE A 646 8.71 44.45 23.38
C ILE A 646 7.95 43.66 24.44
N LEU A 647 8.26 42.37 24.59
CA LEU A 647 7.47 41.43 25.43
C LEU A 647 7.47 41.83 26.92
N SER A 648 8.57 42.42 27.37
CA SER A 648 8.78 42.99 28.68
C SER A 648 9.59 44.27 28.46
N VAL A 649 8.94 45.43 28.48
CA VAL A 649 9.65 46.71 28.29
C VAL A 649 10.63 46.96 29.43
N THR A 650 11.73 47.64 29.16
CA THR A 650 12.70 48.14 30.15
C THR A 650 12.74 49.66 30.15
N SER A 651 13.26 50.32 31.19
CA SER A 651 13.42 51.78 31.20
C SER A 651 14.32 52.27 30.05
N ALA A 652 15.28 51.44 29.63
CA ALA A 652 16.09 51.69 28.46
C ALA A 652 15.29 51.70 27.16
N ASP A 653 14.10 51.08 27.10
CA ASP A 653 13.26 50.98 25.89
C ASP A 653 12.46 52.23 25.55
N ALA A 654 12.33 53.18 26.47
CA ALA A 654 11.69 54.47 26.20
C ALA A 654 12.32 55.18 24.98
N GLY A 655 11.49 55.83 24.16
CA GLY A 655 11.95 56.53 22.96
C GLY A 655 10.92 56.63 21.84
N SER A 656 11.36 57.17 20.71
CA SER A 656 10.56 57.34 19.50
C SER A 656 10.74 56.16 18.54
N PHE A 657 9.65 55.47 18.25
CA PHE A 657 9.58 54.32 17.36
C PHE A 657 8.94 54.71 16.03
N ARG A 658 9.53 54.24 14.93
CA ARG A 658 8.92 54.27 13.60
C ARG A 658 9.26 52.99 12.84
N CYS A 659 8.39 52.58 11.95
CA CYS A 659 8.63 51.44 11.07
C CYS A 659 8.97 51.93 9.67
N ILE A 660 10.03 51.36 9.07
CA ILE A 660 10.26 51.45 7.63
C ILE A 660 9.74 50.15 7.03
N VAL A 661 8.74 50.21 6.16
CA VAL A 661 8.23 49.05 5.42
C VAL A 661 8.80 49.11 4.02
N THR A 662 9.50 48.05 3.62
CA THR A 662 10.26 47.95 2.37
C THR A 662 9.82 46.69 1.62
N ASN A 663 9.76 46.77 0.30
CA ASN A 663 9.79 45.60 -0.57
C ASN A 663 10.75 45.87 -1.74
N ALA A 664 10.75 45.00 -2.76
CA ALA A 664 11.65 45.12 -3.91
C ALA A 664 11.43 46.40 -4.77
N VAL A 665 10.38 47.18 -4.52
CA VAL A 665 9.99 48.38 -5.28
C VAL A 665 10.50 49.66 -4.62
N GLY A 666 10.52 49.68 -3.30
CA GLY A 666 10.79 50.88 -2.51
C GLY A 666 10.41 50.72 -1.05
N ALA A 667 10.53 51.83 -0.32
CA ALA A 667 10.27 51.89 1.11
C ALA A 667 9.37 53.06 1.49
N VAL A 668 8.52 52.86 2.49
CA VAL A 668 7.72 53.89 3.15
C VAL A 668 8.06 53.92 4.64
N THR A 669 8.06 55.11 5.24
CA THR A 669 8.32 55.28 6.68
C THR A 669 7.03 55.70 7.39
N SER A 670 6.74 55.08 8.53
CA SER A 670 5.58 55.42 9.35
C SER A 670 5.69 56.80 10.00
N ALA A 671 4.56 57.30 10.49
CA ALA A 671 4.55 58.30 11.55
C ALA A 671 5.32 57.79 12.78
N VAL A 672 5.83 58.72 13.58
CA VAL A 672 6.56 58.39 14.82
C VAL A 672 5.56 58.16 15.96
N ALA A 673 5.67 57.01 16.62
CA ALA A 673 4.99 56.69 17.86
C ALA A 673 5.97 56.74 19.03
N THR A 674 5.58 57.27 20.19
CA THR A 674 6.46 57.34 21.36
C THR A 674 6.13 56.22 22.34
N LEU A 675 7.15 55.52 22.85
CA LEU A 675 7.04 54.68 24.04
C LEU A 675 7.48 55.47 25.27
N THR A 676 6.55 55.70 26.18
CA THR A 676 6.84 56.11 27.56
C THR A 676 6.93 54.84 28.40
N VAL A 677 8.08 54.60 29.05
CA VAL A 677 8.26 53.46 29.94
C VAL A 677 8.30 53.89 31.41
N GLU A 678 7.36 53.39 32.19
CA GLU A 678 7.28 53.49 33.65
C GLU A 678 7.94 52.26 34.30
N ALA A 679 8.40 52.28 35.55
CA ALA A 679 9.18 51.17 36.12
C ALA A 679 8.32 50.00 36.68
N ALA A 680 8.82 48.77 36.56
CA ALA A 680 8.17 47.55 37.03
C ALA A 680 8.41 47.30 38.51
N ALA A 681 7.51 46.52 39.10
CA ALA A 681 7.94 45.56 40.11
C ALA A 681 8.73 44.43 39.41
N ALA A 682 9.98 44.21 39.83
CA ALA A 682 10.78 43.10 39.33
C ALA A 682 10.20 41.75 39.80
N ALA A 683 10.26 40.72 38.94
CA ALA A 683 9.94 39.36 39.31
C ALA A 683 10.78 38.96 40.54
N SER A 684 10.08 38.48 41.57
CA SER A 684 10.60 38.38 42.92
C SER A 684 10.66 36.93 43.38
N VAL A 685 11.75 36.58 44.04
CA VAL A 685 11.79 35.37 44.87
C VAL A 685 11.13 35.68 46.20
N ARG A 686 10.17 34.87 46.60
CA ARG A 686 9.44 34.96 47.87
C ARG A 686 9.64 33.69 48.68
N TYR A 687 9.57 33.82 50.00
CA TYR A 687 9.77 32.75 50.96
C TYR A 687 8.58 32.72 51.93
N VAL A 688 8.05 31.54 52.24
CA VAL A 688 6.93 31.35 53.18
C VAL A 688 7.25 30.29 54.23
N ASP A 689 6.97 30.62 55.48
CA ASP A 689 7.36 29.88 56.69
C ASP A 689 6.22 29.99 57.71
N PHE A 690 5.69 28.87 58.15
CA PHE A 690 4.55 28.77 59.06
C PHE A 690 4.89 29.26 60.48
N THR A 691 6.17 29.21 60.87
CA THR A 691 6.68 29.70 62.15
C THR A 691 6.81 31.23 62.20
N ALA A 692 6.77 31.91 61.05
CA ALA A 692 6.90 33.36 60.93
C ALA A 692 5.81 34.17 61.69
N GLY A 693 6.06 35.46 61.89
CA GLY A 693 5.10 36.39 62.49
C GLY A 693 3.85 36.59 61.61
N ASN A 694 2.70 36.87 62.24
CA ASN A 694 1.52 37.33 61.51
C ASN A 694 1.71 38.81 61.11
N ASP A 695 2.28 39.07 59.93
CA ASP A 695 2.49 40.42 59.43
C ASP A 695 2.38 40.51 57.89
N ASN A 696 2.51 41.74 57.38
CA ASN A 696 2.45 42.08 55.95
C ASN A 696 3.86 42.27 55.35
N ASN A 697 4.88 41.55 55.85
CA ASN A 697 6.26 41.70 55.40
C ASN A 697 6.43 41.35 53.91
N PRO A 698 7.56 41.69 53.25
CA PRO A 698 7.75 41.42 51.83
C PRO A 698 8.02 39.95 51.46
N GLY A 699 8.06 39.02 52.42
CA GLY A 699 8.27 37.59 52.13
C GLY A 699 9.68 37.29 51.61
N THR A 700 10.72 37.86 52.23
CA THR A 700 12.12 37.62 51.85
C THR A 700 12.71 36.47 52.68
N MET A 701 13.88 35.94 52.30
CA MET A 701 14.50 34.82 53.01
C MET A 701 14.81 35.12 54.50
N ALA A 702 15.03 36.39 54.84
CA ALA A 702 15.25 36.86 56.21
C ALA A 702 13.95 37.30 56.94
N SER A 703 12.83 37.35 56.22
CA SER A 703 11.52 37.80 56.70
C SER A 703 10.40 37.16 55.85
N PRO A 704 10.20 35.84 56.00
CA PRO A 704 9.27 35.07 55.17
C PRO A 704 7.80 35.35 55.52
N TRP A 705 6.90 35.07 54.57
CA TRP A 705 5.45 35.20 54.77
C TRP A 705 4.88 34.03 55.58
N LYS A 706 4.06 34.32 56.60
CA LYS A 706 3.33 33.26 57.34
C LYS A 706 2.16 32.64 56.58
N ARG A 707 1.67 33.28 55.51
CA ARG A 707 0.64 32.78 54.58
C ARG A 707 0.91 33.41 53.22
N CYS A 708 1.02 32.62 52.16
CA CYS A 708 1.24 33.17 50.82
C CYS A 708 -0.08 33.74 50.24
N PRO A 709 -0.03 34.66 49.24
CA PRO A 709 -1.22 35.25 48.61
C PRO A 709 -2.16 34.27 47.89
N GLY A 710 -1.83 32.97 47.81
CA GLY A 710 -2.70 31.90 47.30
C GLY A 710 -3.42 31.09 48.38
N MET A 711 -3.14 31.31 49.67
CA MET A 711 -3.76 30.52 50.74
C MET A 711 -5.06 31.12 51.25
N VAL A 712 -6.07 30.27 51.51
CA VAL A 712 -7.30 30.70 52.17
C VAL A 712 -6.99 31.30 53.54
N GLY A 713 -7.53 32.50 53.79
CA GLY A 713 -7.31 33.24 55.04
C GLY A 713 -6.06 34.13 55.05
N TRP A 714 -5.48 34.45 53.89
CA TRP A 714 -4.57 35.60 53.72
C TRP A 714 -5.36 36.86 53.35
N ALA A 715 -5.02 37.99 53.97
CA ALA A 715 -5.70 39.28 53.81
C ALA A 715 -4.73 40.45 53.54
N GLY A 716 -3.49 40.14 53.13
CA GLY A 716 -2.48 41.15 52.82
C GLY A 716 -2.72 41.86 51.48
N SER A 717 -1.86 42.83 51.17
CA SER A 717 -1.95 43.64 49.94
C SER A 717 -0.94 43.27 48.85
N ALA A 718 0.05 42.42 49.16
CA ALA A 718 1.13 42.05 48.23
C ALA A 718 0.67 41.00 47.19
N THR A 719 0.39 41.44 45.96
CA THR A 719 -0.01 40.54 44.86
C THR A 719 1.21 39.85 44.24
N LEU A 720 1.15 38.52 44.09
CA LEU A 720 2.13 37.73 43.30
C LEU A 720 2.01 38.05 41.80
N LEU A 721 3.15 38.15 41.11
CA LEU A 721 3.22 38.47 39.68
C LEU A 721 3.68 37.25 38.85
N PRO A 722 3.22 37.09 37.59
CA PRO A 722 3.72 36.05 36.70
C PRO A 722 5.25 36.12 36.55
N GLY A 723 5.93 34.99 36.75
CA GLY A 723 7.39 34.89 36.83
C GLY A 723 7.97 34.84 38.24
N ASP A 724 7.18 35.19 39.29
CA ASP A 724 7.60 35.01 40.69
C ASP A 724 7.84 33.52 41.03
N THR A 725 8.73 33.29 41.99
CA THR A 725 8.94 31.96 42.60
C THR A 725 8.74 32.05 44.11
N VAL A 726 7.89 31.17 44.65
CA VAL A 726 7.53 31.10 46.07
C VAL A 726 8.08 29.80 46.66
N TYR A 727 9.09 29.93 47.51
CA TYR A 727 9.67 28.83 48.28
C TYR A 727 8.93 28.65 49.60
N PHE A 728 8.49 27.43 49.87
CA PHE A 728 7.93 27.01 51.16
C PHE A 728 9.03 26.34 51.97
N ASP A 729 9.10 26.60 53.28
CA ASP A 729 10.01 25.85 54.16
C ASP A 729 9.59 24.37 54.16
N ARG A 730 10.52 23.49 53.77
CA ARG A 730 10.27 22.05 53.70
C ARG A 730 10.13 21.36 55.06
N ALA A 731 10.38 22.08 56.16
CA ALA A 731 10.08 21.63 57.51
C ALA A 731 8.58 21.69 57.83
N ASP A 732 7.82 22.56 57.15
CA ASP A 732 6.48 22.94 57.57
C ASP A 732 5.37 22.02 57.08
N THR A 733 4.32 21.95 57.91
CA THR A 733 3.00 21.44 57.53
C THR A 733 1.99 22.58 57.58
N TRP A 734 1.50 22.95 56.41
CA TRP A 734 0.58 24.04 56.17
C TRP A 734 -0.85 23.52 56.29
N ASP A 735 -1.47 23.85 57.42
CA ASP A 735 -2.84 23.45 57.73
C ASP A 735 -3.88 24.36 57.05
N LEU A 736 -4.73 23.75 56.23
CA LEU A 736 -5.65 24.41 55.31
C LEU A 736 -7.09 24.24 55.84
N GLY A 737 -7.68 25.36 56.28
CA GLY A 737 -8.99 25.38 56.94
C GLY A 737 -10.19 25.25 55.98
N ALA A 738 -11.36 25.02 56.57
CA ALA A 738 -12.63 24.91 55.83
C ALA A 738 -12.96 26.17 55.02
N ASN A 739 -13.42 25.98 53.78
CA ASN A 739 -14.07 27.02 53.00
C ASN A 739 -15.22 26.41 52.19
N SER A 740 -16.40 27.01 52.27
CA SER A 740 -17.61 26.63 51.52
C SER A 740 -17.56 26.95 50.02
N SER A 741 -16.38 27.25 49.45
CA SER A 741 -16.22 27.63 48.03
C SER A 741 -14.79 27.58 47.46
N GLY A 742 -13.78 27.15 48.24
CA GLY A 742 -12.37 27.34 47.84
C GLY A 742 -11.39 26.22 48.26
N PRO A 743 -10.23 26.15 47.61
CA PRO A 743 -9.19 25.16 47.89
C PRO A 743 -8.38 25.55 49.13
N GLY A 744 -7.37 24.77 49.48
CA GLY A 744 -6.37 25.21 50.45
C GLY A 744 -5.38 26.23 49.87
N LEU A 745 -4.77 25.87 48.73
CA LEU A 745 -3.83 26.69 47.97
C LEU A 745 -4.33 26.93 46.53
N ASP A 746 -4.65 28.18 46.23
CA ASP A 746 -4.87 28.69 44.88
C ASP A 746 -3.53 29.09 44.23
N LEU A 747 -3.18 28.43 43.13
CA LEU A 747 -1.99 28.75 42.37
C LEU A 747 -2.25 29.96 41.46
N LYS A 748 -1.43 31.00 41.60
CA LYS A 748 -1.45 32.19 40.74
C LYS A 748 -0.87 31.85 39.36
N ALA A 749 -1.54 32.30 38.30
CA ALA A 749 -1.15 32.05 36.90
C ALA A 749 0.28 32.50 36.62
N GLY A 750 1.12 31.57 36.13
CA GLY A 750 2.50 31.85 35.77
C GLY A 750 3.47 31.99 36.94
N VAL A 751 3.07 31.60 38.16
CA VAL A 751 3.92 31.58 39.35
C VAL A 751 4.42 30.16 39.63
N LYS A 752 5.64 30.06 40.15
CA LYS A 752 6.26 28.81 40.57
C LYS A 752 6.17 28.65 42.09
N TYR A 753 5.69 27.51 42.56
CA TYR A 753 5.60 27.16 43.98
C TYR A 753 6.51 25.94 44.22
N VAL A 754 7.44 26.04 45.17
CA VAL A 754 8.47 25.02 45.40
C VAL A 754 8.53 24.64 46.88
N GLY A 755 8.39 23.34 47.18
CA GLY A 755 8.27 22.81 48.55
C GLY A 755 9.44 21.96 49.04
N ASP A 756 10.46 21.68 48.22
CA ASP A 756 11.55 20.74 48.53
C ASP A 756 12.96 21.37 48.60
N GLU A 757 13.12 22.59 48.07
CA GLU A 757 14.41 23.25 47.88
C GLU A 757 14.86 24.18 49.02
N TRP A 758 13.94 24.78 49.79
CA TRP A 758 14.30 25.70 50.88
C TRP A 758 14.17 25.03 52.26
N ASP A 759 15.21 25.17 53.07
CA ASP A 759 15.33 24.54 54.39
C ASP A 759 16.19 25.39 55.32
N PRO A 760 15.65 26.46 55.93
CA PRO A 760 16.37 27.24 56.93
C PRO A 760 16.63 26.44 58.22
N GLN A 761 15.88 25.35 58.46
CA GLN A 761 15.93 24.54 59.67
C GLN A 761 16.87 23.31 59.57
N ASN A 762 17.39 23.01 58.38
CA ASN A 762 18.21 21.83 58.06
C ASN A 762 17.57 20.48 58.43
N VAL A 763 16.25 20.32 58.22
CA VAL A 763 15.48 19.11 58.57
C VAL A 763 15.73 17.88 57.69
N GLY A 764 16.64 17.96 56.72
CA GLY A 764 16.96 16.85 55.81
C GLY A 764 15.93 16.69 54.68
N PRO A 765 15.93 15.56 53.94
CA PRO A 765 15.12 15.38 52.72
C PRO A 765 13.62 15.25 53.04
N ARG A 766 12.97 16.40 53.26
CA ARG A 766 11.53 16.56 53.48
C ARG A 766 10.91 17.41 52.38
N ARG A 767 9.59 17.48 52.37
CA ARG A 767 8.77 18.34 51.51
C ARG A 767 7.87 19.16 52.40
N ALA A 768 7.61 20.42 52.03
CA ALA A 768 6.53 21.20 52.62
C ALA A 768 5.21 20.45 52.40
N ALA A 769 4.46 20.24 53.48
CA ALA A 769 3.20 19.51 53.42
C ALA A 769 2.02 20.48 53.37
N LEU A 770 1.10 20.31 52.43
CA LEU A 770 -0.18 21.01 52.32
C LEU A 770 -1.26 20.08 52.85
N ARG A 771 -1.83 20.36 54.02
CA ARG A 771 -2.71 19.44 54.74
C ARG A 771 -4.11 20.02 54.92
N ALA A 772 -5.13 19.33 54.41
CA ALA A 772 -6.52 19.73 54.66
C ALA A 772 -6.92 19.48 56.13
N LEU A 773 -7.60 20.44 56.75
CA LEU A 773 -8.25 20.27 58.05
C LEU A 773 -9.78 20.16 57.96
N ALA A 774 -10.34 20.32 56.76
CA ALA A 774 -11.76 20.16 56.48
C ALA A 774 -12.02 19.76 55.03
N ARG A 775 -13.30 19.58 54.68
CA ARG A 775 -13.75 19.34 53.29
C ARG A 775 -13.37 20.53 52.40
N HIS A 776 -12.86 20.25 51.19
CA HIS A 776 -12.66 21.23 50.13
C HIS A 776 -13.41 20.80 48.89
N GLU A 777 -14.27 21.68 48.35
CA GLU A 777 -14.99 21.38 47.11
C GLU A 777 -14.02 21.27 45.93
N THR A 778 -13.09 22.23 45.82
CA THR A 778 -12.18 22.38 44.68
C THR A 778 -10.74 21.91 44.96
N GLY A 779 -10.54 21.06 45.97
CA GLY A 779 -9.26 20.39 46.27
C GLY A 779 -8.27 21.10 47.22
N VAL A 780 -7.20 20.39 47.61
CA VAL A 780 -6.14 20.92 48.48
C VAL A 780 -5.30 21.97 47.73
N VAL A 781 -4.94 21.66 46.48
CA VAL A 781 -4.29 22.59 45.53
C VAL A 781 -5.17 22.78 44.31
N ARG A 782 -5.31 24.02 43.81
CA ARG A 782 -6.09 24.35 42.62
C ARG A 782 -5.32 25.16 41.58
N PHE A 783 -5.44 24.75 40.33
CA PHE A 783 -5.16 25.57 39.15
C PHE A 783 -6.48 26.18 38.65
N TRP A 784 -6.62 27.51 38.76
CA TRP A 784 -7.89 28.22 38.50
C TRP A 784 -7.80 29.32 37.43
N GLU A 785 -6.59 29.74 37.06
CA GLU A 785 -6.32 30.75 36.03
C GLU A 785 -5.10 30.36 35.18
N ASP A 786 -5.02 30.94 33.98
CA ASP A 786 -4.00 30.59 32.98
C ASP A 786 -3.19 31.81 32.53
N HIS A 787 -1.87 31.65 32.38
CA HIS A 787 -1.00 32.69 31.84
C HIS A 787 -0.69 32.40 30.36
N ALA A 788 -0.54 33.44 29.53
CA ALA A 788 -0.28 33.24 28.11
C ALA A 788 1.07 32.55 27.80
N THR A 789 2.09 32.76 28.65
CA THR A 789 3.51 32.42 28.35
C THR A 789 4.32 31.88 29.53
N HIS A 790 3.77 31.85 30.74
CA HIS A 790 4.52 31.45 31.94
C HIS A 790 3.92 30.16 32.48
N VAL A 791 4.79 29.25 32.96
CA VAL A 791 4.36 27.99 33.56
C VAL A 791 3.77 28.28 34.93
N THR A 792 2.53 27.85 35.18
CA THR A 792 2.03 27.69 36.54
C THR A 792 2.56 26.35 37.05
N TRP A 793 3.44 26.36 38.05
CA TRP A 793 4.20 25.17 38.46
C TRP A 793 4.08 24.95 39.96
N ILE A 794 3.72 23.74 40.36
CA ILE A 794 3.90 23.26 41.73
C ILE A 794 4.92 22.12 41.73
N LYS A 795 5.98 22.25 42.54
CA LYS A 795 7.08 21.27 42.64
C LYS A 795 7.33 20.86 44.08
N GLY A 796 7.50 19.55 44.31
CA GLY A 796 8.12 19.03 45.52
C GLY A 796 7.30 19.20 46.81
N PHE A 797 5.97 19.13 46.73
CA PHE A 797 5.09 19.18 47.91
C PHE A 797 4.61 17.78 48.32
N GLU A 798 4.37 17.61 49.62
CA GLU A 798 3.43 16.60 50.10
C GLU A 798 2.03 17.22 50.12
N ILE A 799 1.03 16.59 49.50
CA ILE A 799 -0.33 17.13 49.39
C ILE A 799 -1.26 16.10 50.04
N ASN A 800 -1.78 16.44 51.22
CA ASN A 800 -2.44 15.49 52.11
C ASN A 800 -3.90 15.88 52.38
N ALA A 801 -4.85 15.10 51.88
CA ALA A 801 -6.28 15.32 52.19
C ALA A 801 -6.65 15.00 53.64
N ASN A 802 -5.80 14.29 54.40
CA ASN A 802 -5.92 14.09 55.84
C ASN A 802 -7.30 13.58 56.29
N SER A 803 -7.78 12.57 55.58
CA SER A 803 -9.11 11.95 55.76
C SER A 803 -10.29 12.90 55.52
N GLN A 804 -10.08 14.03 54.86
CA GLN A 804 -11.12 14.96 54.44
C GLN A 804 -11.60 14.67 53.02
N ARG A 805 -12.88 15.00 52.76
CA ARG A 805 -13.47 14.93 51.41
C ARG A 805 -12.95 16.09 50.56
N ALA A 806 -11.83 15.89 49.88
CA ALA A 806 -11.17 16.86 49.00
C ALA A 806 -10.48 16.16 47.82
N ASN A 807 -10.41 16.83 46.67
CA ASN A 807 -9.43 16.48 45.63
C ASN A 807 -8.02 16.82 46.15
N LEU A 808 -6.96 16.10 45.78
CA LEU A 808 -5.61 16.50 46.21
C LEU A 808 -5.13 17.65 45.33
N VAL A 809 -5.17 17.46 44.01
CA VAL A 809 -4.93 18.54 43.04
C VAL A 809 -6.08 18.61 42.05
N ASP A 810 -6.62 19.82 41.88
CA ASP A 810 -7.73 20.12 40.99
C ASP A 810 -7.30 21.11 39.90
N ILE A 811 -7.60 20.75 38.65
CA ILE A 811 -7.33 21.57 37.47
C ILE A 811 -8.68 21.83 36.80
N ASN A 812 -9.15 23.09 36.91
CA ASN A 812 -10.37 23.64 36.28
C ASN A 812 -11.74 23.20 36.86
N HIS A 813 -11.91 23.22 38.19
CA HIS A 813 -13.18 22.88 38.85
C HIS A 813 -14.48 23.50 38.26
N SER A 814 -15.57 22.75 38.38
CA SER A 814 -16.90 22.85 37.72
C SER A 814 -17.71 24.16 37.81
N TYR A 815 -17.29 25.17 38.56
CA TYR A 815 -18.08 26.39 38.76
C TYR A 815 -17.79 27.50 37.73
N TRP A 816 -16.83 27.29 36.82
CA TRP A 816 -16.20 28.39 36.07
C TRP A 816 -16.28 28.24 34.54
N ARG A 817 -16.64 29.34 33.85
CA ARG A 817 -17.01 29.34 32.42
C ARG A 817 -15.84 29.52 31.44
N ALA A 818 -14.60 29.65 31.93
CA ALA A 818 -13.44 29.97 31.10
C ALA A 818 -12.38 28.87 31.20
N GLY A 819 -12.16 28.14 30.11
CA GLY A 819 -11.17 27.06 30.07
C GLY A 819 -9.72 27.54 30.14
N ILE A 820 -8.88 26.76 30.81
CA ILE A 820 -7.44 27.00 30.95
C ILE A 820 -6.63 26.23 29.90
N ASN A 821 -6.57 26.79 28.68
CA ASN A 821 -5.98 26.19 27.48
C ASN A 821 -4.76 26.92 26.89
N LYS A 822 -4.12 27.82 27.65
CA LYS A 822 -3.01 28.67 27.17
C LYS A 822 -1.65 28.13 27.62
N GLY A 823 -1.13 28.59 28.76
CA GLY A 823 0.17 28.24 29.28
C GLY A 823 0.24 26.81 29.80
N LEU A 824 1.45 26.38 30.15
CA LEU A 824 1.67 25.07 30.75
C LEU A 824 1.27 25.09 32.23
N LYS A 825 0.47 24.10 32.65
CA LYS A 825 0.24 23.77 34.06
C LYS A 825 1.07 22.54 34.39
N ARG A 826 1.95 22.61 35.40
CA ARG A 826 2.82 21.49 35.77
C ARG A 826 2.74 21.11 37.25
N ILE A 827 2.66 19.81 37.50
CA ILE A 827 2.86 19.15 38.80
C ILE A 827 4.12 18.29 38.68
N GLU A 828 5.11 18.48 39.54
CA GLU A 828 6.44 17.82 39.44
C GLU A 828 6.96 17.38 40.82
N ASP A 829 7.48 16.15 40.94
CA ASP A 829 8.10 15.58 42.15
C ASP A 829 7.25 15.63 43.45
N CYS A 830 5.93 15.75 43.30
CA CYS A 830 4.95 15.84 44.39
C CYS A 830 4.54 14.45 44.93
N VAL A 831 4.04 14.42 46.15
CA VAL A 831 3.48 13.23 46.81
C VAL A 831 2.06 13.56 47.25
N ALA A 832 1.05 13.06 46.54
CA ALA A 832 -0.36 13.34 46.80
C ALA A 832 -1.03 12.13 47.46
N HIS A 833 -1.58 12.28 48.67
CA HIS A 833 -2.30 11.18 49.34
C HIS A 833 -3.43 11.58 50.29
N SER A 834 -4.27 10.62 50.67
CA SER A 834 -5.20 10.76 51.81
C SER A 834 -4.91 9.75 52.92
N ASN A 835 -5.24 10.15 54.16
CA ASN A 835 -5.22 9.27 55.32
C ASN A 835 -6.49 8.38 55.43
N THR A 836 -7.48 8.55 54.54
CA THR A 836 -8.64 7.63 54.43
C THR A 836 -8.23 6.33 53.76
N GLY A 837 -8.30 5.23 54.51
CA GLY A 837 -8.27 3.88 53.94
C GLY A 837 -9.47 3.59 53.03
N ASN A 838 -9.37 2.47 52.33
CA ASN A 838 -10.23 2.03 51.23
C ASN A 838 -11.66 1.64 51.67
N GLY A 839 -12.47 2.60 52.11
CA GLY A 839 -13.77 2.32 52.74
C GLY A 839 -14.80 3.45 52.68
N SER A 840 -15.79 3.25 51.81
CA SER A 840 -17.18 3.73 51.94
C SER A 840 -17.43 5.21 52.29
N GLU A 841 -17.39 6.10 51.29
CA GLU A 841 -18.30 7.25 51.19
C GLU A 841 -18.36 7.75 49.73
N GLY A 842 -19.58 7.87 49.18
CA GLY A 842 -19.81 8.05 47.73
C GLY A 842 -19.62 9.47 47.19
N ASP A 843 -18.49 10.10 47.51
CA ASP A 843 -18.19 11.47 47.10
C ASP A 843 -17.28 11.54 45.86
N TYR A 844 -17.57 12.48 44.96
CA TYR A 844 -16.84 12.74 43.71
C TYR A 844 -15.48 13.43 43.95
N LYS A 845 -14.57 12.80 44.71
CA LYS A 845 -13.23 13.31 45.03
C LYS A 845 -12.13 12.36 44.56
N TYR A 846 -11.05 12.90 44.00
CA TYR A 846 -10.01 12.16 43.28
C TYR A 846 -8.62 12.47 43.85
N GLY A 847 -7.60 11.72 43.43
CA GLY A 847 -6.21 12.11 43.66
C GLY A 847 -5.87 13.40 42.91
N ILE A 848 -5.57 13.28 41.61
CA ILE A 848 -5.39 14.42 40.71
C ILE A 848 -6.51 14.39 39.67
N ILE A 849 -7.24 15.50 39.54
CA ILE A 849 -8.35 15.64 38.60
C ILE A 849 -8.09 16.80 37.63
N ILE A 850 -8.12 16.49 36.34
CA ILE A 850 -8.15 17.44 35.23
C ILE A 850 -9.56 17.38 34.67
N SER A 851 -10.37 18.41 34.91
CA SER A 851 -11.82 18.29 34.67
C SER A 851 -12.54 19.59 34.35
N ASP A 852 -13.78 19.42 33.90
CA ASP A 852 -14.86 20.39 34.03
C ASP A 852 -16.05 19.61 34.63
N ASN A 853 -16.05 19.45 35.96
CA ASN A 853 -16.90 18.49 36.69
C ASN A 853 -18.38 18.95 36.79
N SER A 854 -18.89 19.65 35.77
CA SER A 854 -20.26 20.13 35.66
C SER A 854 -20.97 19.44 34.48
N PRO A 855 -22.23 19.01 34.63
CA PRO A 855 -23.02 18.55 33.49
C PRO A 855 -23.39 19.68 32.51
N ASP A 856 -23.22 20.95 32.91
CA ASP A 856 -23.83 22.13 32.24
C ASP A 856 -22.80 23.18 31.74
N ALA A 857 -21.49 22.88 31.78
CA ALA A 857 -20.42 23.79 31.34
C ALA A 857 -19.56 23.19 30.22
N SER A 858 -18.85 24.06 29.48
CA SER A 858 -18.14 23.74 28.24
C SER A 858 -16.70 24.29 28.23
N GLY A 859 -15.96 24.03 29.31
CA GLY A 859 -14.56 24.38 29.47
C GLY A 859 -13.62 23.51 28.62
N TRP A 860 -12.58 24.14 28.07
CA TRP A 860 -11.45 23.44 27.43
C TRP A 860 -10.21 23.58 28.30
N VAL A 861 -9.65 22.45 28.75
CA VAL A 861 -8.35 22.39 29.42
C VAL A 861 -7.30 21.85 28.46
N ALA A 862 -6.13 22.49 28.41
CA ALA A 862 -5.01 22.01 27.61
C ALA A 862 -3.66 22.29 28.27
N ASN A 863 -2.61 21.62 27.79
CA ASN A 863 -1.22 21.85 28.16
C ASN A 863 -0.98 21.60 29.67
N VAL A 864 -1.12 20.33 30.07
CA VAL A 864 -0.88 19.88 31.45
C VAL A 864 0.17 18.77 31.47
N GLU A 865 1.14 18.90 32.38
CA GLU A 865 2.15 17.89 32.64
C GLU A 865 2.09 17.45 34.11
N ILE A 866 2.02 16.14 34.34
CA ILE A 866 2.17 15.51 35.66
C ILE A 866 3.40 14.62 35.57
N ILE A 867 4.44 14.96 36.33
CA ILE A 867 5.78 14.38 36.21
C ILE A 867 6.24 13.87 37.58
N ASN A 868 6.80 12.65 37.63
CA ASN A 868 7.46 12.05 38.80
C ASN A 868 6.64 12.12 40.11
N THR A 869 5.31 12.12 39.99
CA THR A 869 4.40 12.38 41.11
C THR A 869 3.80 11.07 41.61
N THR A 870 3.95 10.78 42.91
CA THR A 870 3.32 9.63 43.55
C THR A 870 1.92 10.02 44.03
N VAL A 871 0.89 9.24 43.67
CA VAL A 871 -0.51 9.50 44.02
C VAL A 871 -1.09 8.24 44.68
N PHE A 872 -1.43 8.30 45.97
CA PHE A 872 -1.88 7.08 46.67
C PHE A 872 -2.94 7.28 47.75
N ASN A 873 -3.58 6.18 48.17
CA ASN A 873 -4.68 6.19 49.15
C ASN A 873 -5.76 7.22 48.77
N THR A 874 -6.23 7.17 47.53
CA THR A 874 -7.16 8.19 47.01
C THR A 874 -8.61 7.86 47.34
N PRO A 875 -9.49 8.85 47.57
CA PRO A 875 -10.90 8.59 47.92
C PRO A 875 -11.69 7.89 46.79
N ARG A 876 -11.34 8.15 45.51
CA ARG A 876 -11.89 7.49 44.31
C ARG A 876 -10.73 7.02 43.41
N ASP A 877 -10.66 7.56 42.19
CA ASP A 877 -9.61 7.29 41.21
C ASP A 877 -8.31 8.06 41.52
N GLY A 878 -7.20 7.57 40.98
CA GLY A 878 -5.86 8.14 41.13
C GLY A 878 -5.65 9.43 40.34
N ILE A 879 -5.30 9.32 39.05
CA ILE A 879 -5.09 10.46 38.13
C ILE A 879 -6.16 10.40 37.03
N VAL A 880 -6.94 11.48 36.90
CA VAL A 880 -8.17 11.48 36.09
C VAL A 880 -8.21 12.62 35.08
N LEU A 881 -8.47 12.26 33.82
CA LEU A 881 -8.83 13.15 32.72
C LEU A 881 -10.35 13.02 32.48
N TYR A 882 -11.14 14.02 32.88
CA TYR A 882 -12.60 13.97 32.71
C TYR A 882 -13.23 15.35 32.39
N PRO A 883 -13.49 15.69 31.12
CA PRO A 883 -13.93 17.02 30.69
C PRO A 883 -15.45 17.26 30.84
N GLY A 884 -16.16 16.42 31.60
CA GLY A 884 -17.63 16.48 31.66
C GLY A 884 -18.32 16.11 30.34
N SER A 885 -19.55 16.57 30.18
CA SER A 885 -20.45 16.28 29.05
C SER A 885 -20.13 17.08 27.79
N GLY A 886 -19.75 18.36 27.95
CA GLY A 886 -19.56 19.33 26.86
C GLY A 886 -18.15 19.90 26.72
N GLY A 887 -17.25 19.59 27.65
CA GLY A 887 -15.87 20.10 27.63
C GLY A 887 -14.93 19.33 26.69
N MET A 888 -13.65 19.71 26.73
CA MET A 888 -12.57 18.98 26.06
C MET A 888 -11.29 19.04 26.90
N ILE A 889 -10.51 17.96 26.88
CA ILE A 889 -9.14 17.92 27.42
C ILE A 889 -8.20 17.58 26.27
N SER A 890 -7.08 18.32 26.13
CA SER A 890 -6.11 18.04 25.07
C SER A 890 -4.66 18.32 25.44
N ASN A 891 -3.71 17.57 24.84
CA ASN A 891 -2.27 17.75 25.04
C ASN A 891 -1.88 17.62 26.52
N ILE A 892 -1.95 16.39 27.02
CA ILE A 892 -1.69 16.04 28.41
C ILE A 892 -0.61 14.95 28.48
N VAL A 893 0.35 15.10 29.38
CA VAL A 893 1.39 14.10 29.61
C VAL A 893 1.38 13.71 31.09
N VAL A 894 1.23 12.42 31.36
CA VAL A 894 1.50 11.82 32.67
C VAL A 894 2.72 10.94 32.51
N ARG A 895 3.83 11.30 33.18
CA ARG A 895 5.14 10.69 33.02
C ARG A 895 5.78 10.32 34.36
N GLY A 896 6.24 9.08 34.50
CA GLY A 896 7.02 8.67 35.69
C GLY A 896 6.22 8.66 37.01
N CYS A 897 4.88 8.68 36.93
CA CYS A 897 4.01 8.70 38.11
C CYS A 897 3.77 7.30 38.69
N GLU A 898 3.72 7.20 40.01
CA GLU A 898 3.36 6.00 40.75
C GLU A 898 1.93 6.16 41.31
N VAL A 899 1.03 5.18 41.11
CA VAL A 899 -0.39 5.29 41.49
C VAL A 899 -0.91 4.00 42.12
N TYR A 900 -1.27 4.04 43.41
CA TYR A 900 -1.72 2.86 44.17
C TYR A 900 -2.74 3.15 45.28
N GLY A 901 -3.47 2.13 45.73
CA GLY A 901 -4.44 2.27 46.83
C GLY A 901 -5.61 3.19 46.46
N THR A 902 -6.26 2.94 45.32
CA THR A 902 -7.45 3.69 44.91
C THR A 902 -8.67 3.28 45.73
N GLY A 903 -9.61 4.21 45.90
CA GLY A 903 -10.85 4.03 46.66
C GLY A 903 -11.98 3.45 45.80
N THR A 904 -13.21 3.88 46.04
CA THR A 904 -14.41 3.33 45.37
C THR A 904 -15.02 4.36 44.42
N ASP A 905 -15.13 4.02 43.13
CA ASP A 905 -15.93 4.79 42.16
C ASP A 905 -17.43 4.49 42.35
N PRO A 906 -18.29 5.48 42.68
CA PRO A 906 -19.73 5.23 42.83
C PRO A 906 -20.42 4.79 41.54
N SER A 907 -19.85 5.10 40.37
CA SER A 907 -20.36 4.74 39.04
C SER A 907 -19.90 3.36 38.58
N TYR A 908 -18.77 2.85 39.09
CA TYR A 908 -18.15 1.58 38.66
C TYR A 908 -17.89 0.58 39.81
N SER A 909 -18.37 0.88 41.02
CA SER A 909 -18.17 0.15 42.29
C SER A 909 -16.73 -0.02 42.80
N GLU A 910 -15.72 0.37 42.02
CA GLU A 910 -14.29 0.20 42.30
C GLU A 910 -13.48 1.33 41.63
N GLY A 911 -12.44 1.86 42.28
CA GLY A 911 -11.65 3.00 41.79
C GLY A 911 -10.43 2.61 40.93
N HIS A 912 -10.12 3.45 39.95
CA HIS A 912 -9.13 3.21 38.90
C HIS A 912 -7.83 4.00 39.10
N GLY A 913 -6.71 3.51 38.55
CA GLY A 913 -5.40 4.16 38.61
C GLY A 913 -5.27 5.40 37.73
N LEU A 914 -4.96 5.19 36.45
CA LEU A 914 -4.86 6.22 35.42
C LEU A 914 -6.13 6.22 34.56
N VAL A 915 -6.81 7.36 34.42
CA VAL A 915 -8.17 7.43 33.88
C VAL A 915 -8.32 8.45 32.77
N ALA A 916 -8.95 8.05 31.68
CA ALA A 916 -9.43 8.93 30.60
C ALA A 916 -10.92 8.67 30.32
N LYS A 917 -11.79 9.64 30.66
CA LYS A 917 -13.24 9.58 30.51
C LYS A 917 -13.68 10.68 29.51
N GLY A 918 -14.51 10.36 28.51
CA GLY A 918 -15.09 11.36 27.58
C GLY A 918 -14.13 11.99 26.55
N ASN A 919 -14.30 13.27 26.23
CA ASN A 919 -13.65 14.00 25.12
C ASN A 919 -12.17 14.37 25.39
N VAL A 920 -11.33 13.35 25.57
CA VAL A 920 -9.87 13.48 25.77
C VAL A 920 -9.15 13.31 24.43
N LYS A 921 -8.19 14.20 24.12
CA LYS A 921 -7.42 14.19 22.87
C LYS A 921 -5.92 14.25 23.10
N ASN A 922 -5.15 13.39 22.44
CA ASN A 922 -3.68 13.43 22.44
C ASN A 922 -3.12 13.43 23.87
N ALA A 923 -3.51 12.45 24.69
CA ALA A 923 -2.99 12.27 26.03
C ALA A 923 -2.03 11.06 26.09
N VAL A 924 -0.92 11.24 26.79
CA VAL A 924 0.17 10.25 26.89
C VAL A 924 0.31 9.80 28.34
N PHE A 925 0.24 8.49 28.57
CA PHE A 925 0.60 7.82 29.82
C PHE A 925 1.88 7.02 29.59
N GLU A 926 2.99 7.44 30.19
CA GLU A 926 4.29 6.82 29.95
C GLU A 926 5.20 6.69 31.17
N TYR A 927 5.94 5.58 31.25
CA TYR A 927 6.86 5.28 32.36
C TYR A 927 6.19 5.30 33.75
N CYS A 928 4.86 5.16 33.82
CA CYS A 928 4.11 5.12 35.07
C CYS A 928 4.10 3.70 35.67
N TYR A 929 3.99 3.64 37.00
CA TYR A 929 3.72 2.41 37.74
C TYR A 929 2.36 2.51 38.42
N SER A 930 1.36 1.75 37.94
CA SER A 930 0.06 1.70 38.61
C SER A 930 -0.22 0.27 39.08
N HIS A 931 -0.41 0.11 40.38
CA HIS A 931 -0.51 -1.17 41.08
C HIS A 931 -1.40 -1.04 42.33
N ASP A 932 -1.82 -2.16 42.91
CA ASP A 932 -2.65 -2.19 44.13
C ASP A 932 -3.87 -1.24 44.07
N VAL A 933 -4.46 -1.13 42.88
CA VAL A 933 -5.69 -0.39 42.58
C VAL A 933 -6.90 -1.32 42.68
N ASN A 934 -8.06 -0.75 43.02
CA ASN A 934 -9.30 -1.51 43.21
C ASN A 934 -9.89 -2.09 41.92
N SER A 935 -9.78 -1.38 40.79
CA SER A 935 -10.13 -1.90 39.46
C SER A 935 -9.00 -1.66 38.46
N SER A 936 -9.28 -1.20 37.25
CA SER A 936 -8.27 -1.04 36.19
C SER A 936 -7.15 -0.06 36.55
N ALA A 937 -5.91 -0.48 36.28
CA ALA A 937 -4.72 0.37 36.36
C ALA A 937 -4.72 1.45 35.27
N VAL A 938 -5.29 1.15 34.09
CA VAL A 938 -5.65 2.13 33.06
C VAL A 938 -7.10 1.95 32.63
N PHE A 939 -7.92 2.99 32.81
CA PHE A 939 -9.34 2.99 32.44
C PHE A 939 -9.64 4.03 31.35
N ILE A 940 -10.13 3.58 30.19
CA ILE A 940 -10.47 4.41 29.03
C ILE A 940 -11.97 4.28 28.77
N ASN A 941 -12.72 5.30 29.15
CA ASN A 941 -14.18 5.28 29.14
C ASN A 941 -14.78 6.27 28.13
N GLY A 942 -15.97 5.93 27.63
CA GLY A 942 -16.83 6.85 26.90
C GLY A 942 -17.26 8.09 27.69
N PRO A 943 -18.04 9.00 27.07
CA PRO A 943 -18.75 10.03 27.80
C PRO A 943 -19.83 9.41 28.71
N GLU A 944 -19.93 9.88 29.95
CA GLU A 944 -20.85 9.34 30.96
C GLU A 944 -22.34 9.60 30.61
N THR A 945 -22.62 10.60 29.77
CA THR A 945 -23.95 10.92 29.21
C THR A 945 -24.48 9.89 28.20
N GLY A 946 -23.69 8.87 27.86
CA GLY A 946 -24.05 7.86 26.87
C GLY A 946 -23.93 8.33 25.41
N THR A 947 -23.71 9.62 25.16
CA THR A 947 -23.62 10.22 23.81
C THR A 947 -22.48 11.24 23.75
N GLY A 948 -21.65 11.18 22.71
CA GLY A 948 -20.53 12.10 22.50
C GLY A 948 -19.22 11.41 22.06
N PRO A 949 -18.14 12.18 21.86
CA PRO A 949 -16.82 11.64 21.55
C PRO A 949 -16.17 10.98 22.77
N GLY A 950 -15.51 9.85 22.57
CA GLY A 950 -14.64 9.21 23.56
C GLY A 950 -13.16 9.57 23.37
N PRO A 951 -12.26 9.02 24.21
CA PRO A 951 -10.84 9.34 24.19
C PRO A 951 -10.17 8.96 22.87
N SER A 952 -9.42 9.89 22.28
CA SER A 952 -8.82 9.73 20.95
C SER A 952 -7.37 10.20 20.89
N GLY A 953 -6.54 9.49 20.13
CA GLY A 953 -5.09 9.75 20.09
C GLY A 953 -4.40 9.44 21.42
N MET A 954 -4.93 8.50 22.20
CA MET A 954 -4.29 8.06 23.45
C MET A 954 -2.98 7.31 23.13
N VAL A 955 -1.93 7.52 23.93
CA VAL A 955 -0.70 6.74 23.87
C VAL A 955 -0.39 6.19 25.25
N ILE A 956 -0.29 4.86 25.38
CA ILE A 956 0.00 4.16 26.63
C ILE A 956 1.25 3.32 26.41
N ARG A 957 2.39 3.76 26.95
CA ARG A 957 3.68 3.12 26.68
C ARG A 957 4.64 3.02 27.84
N TYR A 958 5.42 1.94 27.88
CA TYR A 958 6.51 1.76 28.86
C TYR A 958 6.08 1.78 30.33
N ASN A 959 4.80 1.51 30.61
CA ASN A 959 4.25 1.48 31.95
C ASN A 959 4.37 0.08 32.57
N ILE A 960 4.42 0.02 33.90
CA ILE A 960 4.16 -1.20 34.67
C ILE A 960 2.75 -1.07 35.23
N LEU A 961 1.86 -2.00 34.88
CA LEU A 961 0.44 -1.92 35.18
C LEU A 961 -0.03 -3.22 35.84
N GLN A 962 -0.66 -3.11 37.01
CA GLN A 962 -1.11 -4.25 37.82
C GLN A 962 -2.47 -3.97 38.46
N THR A 963 -3.34 -4.98 38.48
CA THR A 963 -4.53 -4.97 39.35
C THR A 963 -4.84 -6.35 39.94
N ALA A 964 -5.58 -6.35 41.05
CA ALA A 964 -6.17 -7.52 41.66
C ALA A 964 -7.62 -7.78 41.20
N ASP A 965 -8.16 -6.97 40.29
CA ASP A 965 -9.52 -7.07 39.74
C ASP A 965 -9.57 -7.83 38.40
N ASP A 966 -10.75 -8.38 38.11
CA ASP A 966 -11.11 -9.19 36.95
C ASP A 966 -11.56 -8.33 35.75
N ASN A 967 -11.92 -7.05 35.96
CA ASN A 967 -12.47 -6.21 34.88
C ASN A 967 -11.45 -5.81 33.79
N GLY A 968 -10.15 -6.02 34.01
CA GLY A 968 -9.06 -5.70 33.08
C GLY A 968 -8.06 -4.69 33.63
N VAL A 969 -6.76 -5.02 33.59
CA VAL A 969 -5.66 -4.08 33.93
C VAL A 969 -5.71 -2.83 33.05
N ILE A 970 -5.84 -3.02 31.73
CA ILE A 970 -6.20 -1.97 30.77
C ILE A 970 -7.63 -2.25 30.30
N ARG A 971 -8.56 -1.33 30.58
CA ARG A 971 -9.99 -1.52 30.29
C ARG A 971 -10.53 -0.38 29.44
N PHE A 972 -11.14 -0.74 28.31
CA PHE A 972 -11.98 0.13 27.51
C PHE A 972 -13.44 -0.09 27.88
N TYR A 973 -14.21 0.97 28.12
CA TYR A 973 -15.61 0.88 28.54
C TYR A 973 -16.49 2.00 27.94
N GLY A 974 -17.81 1.77 27.93
CA GLY A 974 -18.82 2.77 27.58
C GLY A 974 -18.90 3.12 26.08
N PRO A 975 -19.92 3.91 25.69
CA PRO A 975 -20.17 4.26 24.29
C PRO A 975 -19.17 5.29 23.73
N GLY A 976 -19.30 5.63 22.45
CA GLY A 976 -18.54 6.69 21.80
C GLY A 976 -17.14 6.25 21.33
N ASN A 977 -16.72 6.82 20.20
CA ASN A 977 -15.52 6.39 19.46
C ASN A 977 -14.24 6.54 20.30
N LYS A 978 -13.33 5.57 20.17
CA LYS A 978 -12.06 5.54 20.94
C LYS A 978 -10.88 5.20 20.04
N SER A 979 -9.72 5.81 20.29
CA SER A 979 -8.46 5.42 19.64
C SER A 979 -7.24 5.51 20.55
N ALA A 980 -6.42 4.47 20.50
CA ALA A 980 -5.27 4.30 21.39
C ALA A 980 -4.14 3.47 20.75
N ASP A 981 -2.90 3.86 21.00
CA ASP A 981 -1.70 3.06 20.75
C ASP A 981 -1.15 2.56 22.09
N ILE A 982 -1.01 1.23 22.23
CA ILE A 982 -0.60 0.56 23.46
C ILE A 982 0.65 -0.28 23.17
N TYR A 983 1.82 0.12 23.68
CA TYR A 983 3.07 -0.58 23.38
C TYR A 983 4.18 -0.51 24.44
N GLY A 984 4.98 -1.57 24.55
CA GLY A 984 6.10 -1.63 25.49
C GLY A 984 5.71 -1.67 26.97
N ASN A 985 4.46 -1.97 27.30
CA ASN A 985 3.99 -2.05 28.69
C ASN A 985 4.18 -3.46 29.27
N LEU A 986 4.40 -3.53 30.59
CA LEU A 986 4.29 -4.76 31.39
C LEU A 986 2.92 -4.76 32.08
N VAL A 987 2.10 -5.77 31.80
CA VAL A 987 0.69 -5.86 32.23
C VAL A 987 0.50 -7.12 33.06
N LEU A 988 0.22 -6.96 34.36
CA LEU A 988 0.15 -8.02 35.36
C LEU A 988 -1.26 -8.15 35.94
N SER A 989 -1.85 -9.34 35.96
CA SER A 989 -3.16 -9.60 36.60
C SER A 989 -3.04 -10.67 37.67
N ASN A 990 -3.59 -10.42 38.86
CA ASN A 990 -3.47 -11.35 40.00
C ASN A 990 -4.62 -12.37 40.10
N ARG A 991 -5.64 -12.29 39.22
CA ARG A 991 -6.84 -13.15 39.26
C ARG A 991 -7.21 -13.83 37.93
N LEU A 992 -6.27 -13.92 36.98
CA LEU A 992 -6.42 -14.60 35.69
C LEU A 992 -7.42 -13.99 34.69
N ASN A 993 -8.30 -13.08 35.09
CA ASN A 993 -9.48 -12.72 34.29
C ASN A 993 -9.37 -11.46 33.40
N GLY A 994 -8.29 -10.66 33.46
CA GLY A 994 -8.20 -9.50 32.56
C GLY A 994 -6.88 -8.71 32.57
N GLY A 995 -6.10 -8.80 31.49
CA GLY A 995 -5.02 -7.87 31.14
C GLY A 995 -5.48 -6.73 30.23
N LEU A 996 -6.25 -7.05 29.19
CA LEU A 996 -6.84 -6.08 28.27
C LEU A 996 -8.31 -6.43 28.05
N SER A 997 -9.21 -5.47 28.29
CA SER A 997 -10.67 -5.68 28.27
C SER A 997 -11.40 -4.66 27.40
N PHE A 998 -12.35 -5.12 26.58
CA PHE A 998 -13.25 -4.30 25.75
C PHE A 998 -14.74 -4.58 26.01
N ALA A 999 -15.09 -5.16 27.16
CA ALA A 999 -16.49 -5.46 27.49
C ALA A 999 -17.35 -4.17 27.62
N GLY A 1000 -18.60 -4.21 27.13
CA GLY A 1000 -19.59 -3.13 27.34
C GLY A 1000 -19.43 -1.87 26.49
N ASN A 1001 -18.83 -1.96 25.29
CA ASN A 1001 -18.58 -0.81 24.41
C ASN A 1001 -19.51 -0.75 23.18
N SER A 1002 -19.72 0.47 22.67
CA SER A 1002 -20.35 0.77 21.37
C SER A 1002 -19.71 2.00 20.72
N GLY A 1003 -19.76 2.12 19.38
CA GLY A 1003 -19.09 3.18 18.61
C GLY A 1003 -18.07 2.65 17.61
N THR A 1004 -17.05 3.44 17.25
CA THR A 1004 -15.92 3.01 16.40
C THR A 1004 -14.61 2.99 17.19
N HIS A 1005 -13.93 1.86 17.21
CA HIS A 1005 -12.70 1.63 17.97
C HIS A 1005 -11.52 1.41 17.02
N ASN A 1006 -10.50 2.27 17.10
CA ASN A 1006 -9.26 2.14 16.33
C ASN A 1006 -8.08 2.01 17.30
N VAL A 1007 -7.74 0.78 17.68
CA VAL A 1007 -6.74 0.49 18.73
C VAL A 1007 -5.64 -0.41 18.19
N ARG A 1008 -4.38 -0.05 18.48
CA ARG A 1008 -3.19 -0.82 18.10
C ARG A 1008 -2.45 -1.28 19.35
N VAL A 1009 -2.25 -2.58 19.49
CA VAL A 1009 -1.61 -3.21 20.65
C VAL A 1009 -0.42 -4.04 20.18
N PHE A 1010 0.79 -3.58 20.49
CA PHE A 1010 2.01 -4.21 19.99
C PHE A 1010 3.20 -4.11 20.95
N ASN A 1011 4.09 -5.11 20.93
CA ASN A 1011 5.30 -5.14 21.75
C ASN A 1011 5.02 -5.01 23.28
N ASN A 1012 3.89 -5.50 23.79
CA ASN A 1012 3.61 -5.54 25.24
C ASN A 1012 3.86 -6.94 25.81
N THR A 1013 4.10 -7.01 27.13
CA THR A 1013 4.16 -8.27 27.88
C THR A 1013 2.96 -8.36 28.82
N PHE A 1014 2.07 -9.31 28.56
CA PHE A 1014 0.94 -9.67 29.41
C PHE A 1014 1.30 -10.91 30.22
N TYR A 1015 1.25 -10.83 31.56
CA TYR A 1015 1.58 -11.93 32.45
C TYR A 1015 0.42 -12.24 33.41
N ASN A 1016 0.00 -13.50 33.40
CA ASN A 1016 -1.12 -14.03 34.19
C ASN A 1016 -2.46 -13.31 33.89
N ALA A 1017 -2.62 -12.83 32.65
CA ALA A 1017 -3.58 -11.80 32.30
C ALA A 1017 -4.32 -12.11 30.99
N PHE A 1018 -5.56 -12.59 31.12
CA PHE A 1018 -6.45 -12.91 29.99
C PHE A 1018 -6.79 -11.68 29.14
N VAL A 1019 -6.84 -11.83 27.81
CA VAL A 1019 -7.18 -10.73 26.89
C VAL A 1019 -8.62 -10.90 26.40
N ASN A 1020 -9.55 -10.16 27.02
CA ASN A 1020 -10.98 -10.23 26.73
C ASN A 1020 -11.40 -9.13 25.72
N LEU A 1021 -11.50 -9.52 24.45
CA LEU A 1021 -11.88 -8.59 23.37
C LEU A 1021 -13.40 -8.45 23.20
N GLY A 1022 -14.19 -9.25 23.93
CA GLY A 1022 -15.64 -9.18 24.00
C GLY A 1022 -16.39 -9.49 22.69
N SER A 1023 -17.71 -9.33 22.72
CA SER A 1023 -18.50 -9.16 21.50
C SER A 1023 -18.82 -7.67 21.32
N PRO A 1024 -17.99 -6.92 20.60
CA PRO A 1024 -18.26 -5.51 20.35
C PRO A 1024 -19.46 -5.34 19.43
N SER A 1025 -20.45 -4.58 19.92
CA SER A 1025 -21.37 -3.84 19.05
C SER A 1025 -20.67 -2.75 18.23
N SER A 1026 -19.39 -2.47 18.53
CA SER A 1026 -18.57 -1.46 17.87
C SER A 1026 -18.04 -1.89 16.50
N THR A 1027 -17.80 -0.90 15.65
CA THR A 1027 -17.09 -0.99 14.37
C THR A 1027 -15.63 -0.60 14.55
N GLY A 1028 -14.79 -0.78 13.53
CA GLY A 1028 -13.40 -0.29 13.52
C GLY A 1028 -12.33 -1.39 13.53
N THR A 1029 -11.08 -1.00 13.75
CA THR A 1029 -9.89 -1.87 13.64
C THR A 1029 -9.21 -2.09 14.99
N LEU A 1030 -9.06 -3.35 15.38
CA LEU A 1030 -8.15 -3.78 16.45
C LEU A 1030 -6.95 -4.50 15.83
N GLU A 1031 -5.76 -3.90 15.91
CA GLU A 1031 -4.50 -4.53 15.53
C GLU A 1031 -3.81 -5.09 16.78
N PHE A 1032 -3.48 -6.39 16.75
CA PHE A 1032 -2.85 -7.08 17.88
C PHE A 1032 -1.69 -7.95 17.38
N ARG A 1033 -0.44 -7.51 17.59
CA ARG A 1033 0.77 -8.11 17.00
C ARG A 1033 2.00 -8.03 17.89
N ASN A 1034 2.93 -8.97 17.77
CA ASN A 1034 4.22 -8.96 18.47
C ASN A 1034 4.12 -8.81 20.01
N ASN A 1035 3.02 -9.25 20.64
CA ASN A 1035 2.89 -9.25 22.09
C ASN A 1035 3.34 -10.61 22.68
N LEU A 1036 3.86 -10.56 23.91
CA LEU A 1036 4.16 -11.73 24.73
C LEU A 1036 2.99 -11.95 25.69
N ILE A 1037 2.40 -13.15 25.72
CA ILE A 1037 1.25 -13.46 26.58
C ILE A 1037 1.54 -14.73 27.37
N HIS A 1038 1.41 -14.65 28.70
CA HIS A 1038 1.42 -15.80 29.60
C HIS A 1038 0.06 -15.90 30.29
N ASP A 1039 -0.69 -16.97 30.02
CA ASP A 1039 -2.03 -17.21 30.55
C ASP A 1039 -2.11 -18.64 31.14
N ALA A 1040 -2.69 -18.76 32.34
CA ALA A 1040 -2.91 -20.04 32.99
C ALA A 1040 -4.38 -20.51 32.89
N SER A 1041 -5.29 -19.67 32.39
CA SER A 1041 -6.69 -19.99 32.13
C SER A 1041 -6.87 -20.65 30.75
N ILE A 1042 -8.01 -21.34 30.54
CA ILE A 1042 -8.22 -22.24 29.37
C ILE A 1042 -9.03 -21.55 28.25
N ALA A 1043 -9.18 -20.23 28.31
CA ALA A 1043 -10.04 -19.48 27.38
C ALA A 1043 -9.26 -19.01 26.13
N PRO A 1044 -9.65 -19.42 24.91
CA PRO A 1044 -9.06 -18.87 23.69
C PRO A 1044 -9.42 -17.39 23.52
N LEU A 1045 -8.52 -16.63 22.88
CA LEU A 1045 -8.84 -15.30 22.34
C LEU A 1045 -10.10 -15.40 21.48
N THR A 1046 -11.19 -14.83 21.99
CA THR A 1046 -12.49 -14.85 21.35
C THR A 1046 -12.99 -13.41 21.28
N ASP A 1047 -12.96 -12.84 20.08
CA ASP A 1047 -14.00 -11.88 19.74
C ASP A 1047 -15.20 -12.68 19.21
N GLY A 1048 -16.41 -12.30 19.59
CA GLY A 1048 -17.61 -13.03 19.18
C GLY A 1048 -17.94 -12.92 17.68
N ASN A 1049 -17.04 -12.39 16.85
CA ASN A 1049 -17.32 -11.88 15.50
C ASN A 1049 -16.20 -12.09 14.45
N SER A 1050 -15.08 -12.76 14.77
CA SER A 1050 -13.96 -13.00 13.83
C SER A 1050 -13.34 -11.74 13.20
N ARG A 1051 -13.39 -10.60 13.91
CA ARG A 1051 -12.85 -9.29 13.48
C ARG A 1051 -11.40 -9.07 13.92
N ILE A 1052 -10.85 -9.91 14.82
CA ILE A 1052 -9.45 -9.81 15.24
C ILE A 1052 -8.55 -10.06 14.03
N THR A 1053 -7.92 -9.00 13.55
CA THR A 1053 -6.91 -9.06 12.51
C THR A 1053 -5.55 -9.40 13.15
N ALA A 1054 -5.43 -10.62 13.70
CA ALA A 1054 -4.21 -11.14 14.33
C ALA A 1054 -3.16 -11.48 13.25
N ARG A 1055 -2.55 -10.45 12.66
CA ARG A 1055 -1.67 -10.54 11.48
C ARG A 1055 -0.18 -10.68 11.77
N GLY A 1056 0.26 -10.96 13.01
CA GLY A 1056 1.68 -11.21 13.26
C GLY A 1056 2.07 -11.68 14.65
N ASN A 1057 2.90 -12.73 14.68
CA ASN A 1057 4.01 -12.96 15.61
C ASN A 1057 3.77 -12.82 17.13
N ASN A 1058 2.54 -12.90 17.63
CA ASN A 1058 2.27 -13.00 19.08
C ASN A 1058 2.72 -14.37 19.62
N VAL A 1059 3.27 -14.41 20.83
CA VAL A 1059 3.79 -15.62 21.50
C VAL A 1059 3.01 -15.89 22.77
N TYR A 1060 2.53 -17.13 22.95
CA TYR A 1060 1.68 -17.55 24.06
C TYR A 1060 2.35 -18.65 24.89
N PHE A 1061 2.33 -18.52 26.21
CA PHE A 1061 2.81 -19.55 27.15
C PHE A 1061 1.67 -20.05 28.04
N ARG A 1062 1.68 -21.35 28.35
CA ARG A 1062 0.66 -22.05 29.16
C ARG A 1062 1.31 -22.88 30.26
N VAL A 1063 0.77 -22.82 31.47
CA VAL A 1063 1.32 -23.51 32.66
C VAL A 1063 0.99 -25.01 32.71
N SER A 1064 -0.07 -25.47 32.02
CA SER A 1064 -0.49 -26.87 32.02
C SER A 1064 -0.53 -27.50 30.62
N GLY A 1065 0.46 -28.35 30.33
CA GLY A 1065 0.40 -29.36 29.25
C GLY A 1065 0.23 -28.83 27.83
N SER A 1066 1.36 -28.65 27.14
CA SER A 1066 1.52 -28.91 25.70
C SER A 1066 0.43 -28.38 24.73
N THR A 1067 0.50 -27.10 24.33
CA THR A 1067 0.25 -26.60 22.96
C THR A 1067 0.65 -25.12 22.90
N LEU A 1068 1.44 -24.73 21.90
CA LEU A 1068 1.77 -23.32 21.61
C LEU A 1068 1.03 -22.91 20.32
N VAL A 1069 0.07 -21.99 20.43
CA VAL A 1069 -0.70 -21.47 19.29
C VAL A 1069 -0.03 -20.18 18.79
N SER A 1070 0.51 -20.19 17.57
CA SER A 1070 0.95 -18.94 16.92
C SER A 1070 -0.19 -18.34 16.10
N SER A 1071 -0.39 -17.01 16.17
CA SER A 1071 -1.33 -16.30 15.29
C SER A 1071 -0.73 -16.16 13.89
N GLY A 1072 -0.70 -17.26 13.16
CA GLY A 1072 -0.11 -17.41 11.82
C GLY A 1072 -0.37 -18.74 11.12
N GLY A 1073 -1.12 -19.67 11.76
CA GLY A 1073 -1.49 -20.96 11.17
C GLY A 1073 -0.55 -22.13 11.50
N THR A 1074 0.50 -21.91 12.31
CA THR A 1074 1.43 -22.97 12.74
C THR A 1074 1.25 -23.28 14.23
N SER A 1075 0.74 -24.48 14.54
CA SER A 1075 0.65 -24.98 15.92
C SER A 1075 1.95 -25.70 16.29
N TYR A 1076 2.58 -25.32 17.40
CA TYR A 1076 3.75 -26.02 17.93
C TYR A 1076 3.33 -26.98 19.06
N THR A 1077 3.71 -28.25 18.93
CA THR A 1077 3.48 -29.28 19.94
C THR A 1077 4.61 -29.27 20.98
N ALA A 1078 4.36 -29.74 22.20
CA ALA A 1078 5.42 -29.87 23.21
C ALA A 1078 6.60 -30.75 22.73
N SER A 1079 6.33 -31.74 21.87
CA SER A 1079 7.39 -32.56 21.26
C SER A 1079 8.33 -31.78 20.33
N THR A 1080 7.88 -30.69 19.71
CA THR A 1080 8.75 -29.80 18.91
C THR A 1080 9.52 -28.79 19.76
N LEU A 1081 8.99 -28.40 20.94
CA LEU A 1081 9.71 -27.56 21.91
C LEU A 1081 10.66 -28.34 22.84
N ALA A 1082 10.50 -29.65 22.99
CA ALA A 1082 11.42 -30.49 23.78
C ALA A 1082 12.88 -30.44 23.27
N ASN A 1083 13.10 -30.15 21.99
CA ASN A 1083 14.43 -29.92 21.40
C ASN A 1083 14.98 -28.50 21.65
N TYR A 1084 14.13 -27.57 22.08
CA TYR A 1084 14.49 -26.19 22.46
C TYR A 1084 14.69 -26.03 23.98
N GLU A 1085 13.98 -26.79 24.82
CA GLU A 1085 14.17 -26.73 26.29
C GLU A 1085 15.36 -27.55 26.82
N ASN A 1086 15.72 -28.68 26.19
CA ASN A 1086 16.69 -29.64 26.74
C ASN A 1086 18.16 -29.15 26.87
N THR A 1087 18.47 -27.90 26.52
CA THR A 1087 19.79 -27.28 26.75
C THR A 1087 19.75 -26.08 27.72
N ALA A 1088 18.56 -25.71 28.22
CA ALA A 1088 18.34 -24.55 29.08
C ALA A 1088 18.63 -24.80 30.59
N SER A 1089 19.41 -25.83 30.94
CA SER A 1089 19.98 -26.00 32.28
C SER A 1089 21.18 -25.06 32.57
N SER A 1090 21.57 -24.24 31.58
CA SER A 1090 22.67 -23.29 31.66
C SER A 1090 22.19 -21.85 31.85
N SER A 1091 23.11 -20.97 32.26
CA SER A 1091 22.89 -19.59 32.75
C SER A 1091 22.37 -18.57 31.73
N ASN A 1092 21.90 -19.01 30.55
CA ASN A 1092 21.59 -18.16 29.41
C ASN A 1092 20.24 -18.53 28.75
N PRO A 1093 19.13 -17.87 29.11
CA PRO A 1093 17.84 -18.12 28.47
C PRO A 1093 17.82 -17.62 27.03
N MET A 1094 17.11 -18.32 26.15
CA MET A 1094 17.10 -18.00 24.71
C MET A 1094 16.52 -16.63 24.36
N PHE A 1095 15.76 -16.01 25.26
CA PHE A 1095 15.26 -14.63 25.13
C PHE A 1095 16.30 -13.54 25.44
N LYS A 1096 17.51 -13.88 25.88
CA LYS A 1096 18.64 -12.94 25.94
C LYS A 1096 19.26 -12.60 24.58
N ASN A 1097 19.09 -13.47 23.59
CA ASN A 1097 19.76 -13.33 22.31
C ASN A 1097 18.75 -12.99 21.21
N VAL A 1098 18.80 -11.75 20.72
CA VAL A 1098 17.94 -11.23 19.64
C VAL A 1098 17.99 -12.15 18.39
N ALA A 1099 19.10 -12.85 18.17
CA ALA A 1099 19.27 -13.80 17.07
C ALA A 1099 18.35 -15.06 17.13
N ASN A 1100 17.76 -15.35 18.29
CA ASN A 1100 16.87 -16.51 18.49
C ASN A 1100 15.37 -16.14 18.43
N LEU A 1101 15.03 -14.87 18.21
CA LEU A 1101 13.65 -14.45 18.01
C LEU A 1101 13.20 -14.79 16.57
N PRO A 1102 11.91 -15.12 16.34
CA PRO A 1102 11.40 -15.34 14.98
C PRO A 1102 11.65 -14.12 14.09
N THR A 1103 12.05 -14.35 12.83
CA THR A 1103 12.31 -13.28 11.86
C THR A 1103 11.10 -12.34 11.72
N GLY A 1104 11.31 -11.06 12.03
CA GLY A 1104 10.26 -10.04 12.13
C GLY A 1104 10.00 -9.54 13.56
N TRP A 1105 10.54 -10.19 14.60
CA TRP A 1105 10.63 -9.62 15.95
C TRP A 1105 11.75 -8.56 16.03
N VAL A 1106 11.41 -7.29 15.81
CA VAL A 1106 12.29 -6.17 16.19
C VAL A 1106 12.07 -5.87 17.67
N GLY A 1107 12.73 -6.65 18.52
CA GLY A 1107 12.66 -6.55 19.97
C GLY A 1107 13.14 -5.18 20.47
N THR A 1108 12.20 -4.25 20.59
CA THR A 1108 12.42 -2.92 21.18
C THR A 1108 11.22 -2.64 22.07
N PHE A 1109 11.38 -2.85 23.38
CA PHE A 1109 11.36 -1.80 24.41
C PHE A 1109 11.33 -2.40 25.82
N GLY A 1110 12.52 -2.45 26.46
CA GLY A 1110 12.64 -1.95 27.83
C GLY A 1110 12.54 -2.90 29.02
N ALA A 1111 12.25 -4.20 28.83
CA ALA A 1111 12.27 -5.19 29.92
C ALA A 1111 13.12 -6.43 29.53
N ASP A 1112 14.25 -6.60 30.20
CA ASP A 1112 15.13 -7.75 30.10
C ASP A 1112 14.53 -8.84 30.99
N LEU A 1113 13.99 -9.89 30.38
CA LEU A 1113 13.29 -10.95 31.10
C LEU A 1113 14.07 -12.27 31.05
N ARG A 1114 14.23 -12.90 32.22
CA ARG A 1114 14.88 -14.19 32.40
C ARG A 1114 13.91 -15.22 32.99
N PRO A 1115 13.55 -16.29 32.27
CA PRO A 1115 12.94 -17.47 32.86
C PRO A 1115 13.67 -17.98 34.10
N ASN A 1116 12.92 -18.32 35.14
CA ASN A 1116 13.40 -18.88 36.40
C ASN A 1116 12.45 -20.00 36.89
N SER A 1117 12.66 -20.54 38.08
CA SER A 1117 11.97 -21.75 38.57
C SER A 1117 10.48 -21.59 38.90
N ASP A 1118 9.97 -20.37 38.94
CA ASP A 1118 8.56 -20.06 39.20
C ASP A 1118 7.90 -19.20 38.11
N GLY A 1119 8.65 -18.56 37.21
CA GLY A 1119 8.08 -17.84 36.06
C GLY A 1119 9.13 -17.11 35.20
N LEU A 1120 8.91 -15.81 35.01
CA LEU A 1120 9.89 -14.87 34.42
C LEU A 1120 10.47 -13.99 35.54
N SER A 1121 11.69 -13.50 35.41
CA SER A 1121 12.33 -12.52 36.30
C SER A 1121 12.72 -11.26 35.52
N LEU A 1122 12.59 -10.08 36.12
CA LEU A 1122 13.16 -8.84 35.59
C LEU A 1122 14.67 -8.81 35.87
N GLN A 1123 15.48 -8.50 34.85
CA GLN A 1123 16.92 -8.40 34.97
C GLN A 1123 17.34 -6.97 35.36
N SER A 1124 18.28 -6.86 36.30
CA SER A 1124 18.90 -5.59 36.68
C SER A 1124 19.51 -4.88 35.47
N GLY A 1125 19.30 -3.56 35.37
CA GLY A 1125 19.81 -2.70 34.31
C GLY A 1125 18.85 -2.43 33.15
N SER A 1126 17.63 -2.99 33.16
CA SER A 1126 16.71 -2.84 32.03
C SER A 1126 16.09 -1.44 31.91
N PRO A 1127 15.83 -0.91 30.68
CA PRO A 1127 15.46 0.50 30.49
C PRO A 1127 14.18 0.98 31.22
N VAL A 1128 13.17 0.13 31.43
CA VAL A 1128 11.95 0.51 32.19
C VAL A 1128 12.23 0.72 33.68
N LEU A 1129 13.27 0.08 34.23
CA LEU A 1129 13.67 0.28 35.63
C LEU A 1129 14.48 1.57 35.81
N ASN A 1130 15.35 1.90 34.86
CA ASN A 1130 16.34 2.99 34.98
C ASN A 1130 15.77 4.43 34.92
N LEU A 1131 14.46 4.64 34.74
CA LEU A 1131 13.86 5.98 34.59
C LEU A 1131 12.61 6.23 35.46
N GLY A 1132 12.30 5.35 36.43
CA GLY A 1132 11.15 5.54 37.31
C GLY A 1132 11.16 4.75 38.62
N ALA A 1133 11.90 3.64 38.69
CA ALA A 1133 12.00 2.83 39.90
C ALA A 1133 13.43 2.35 40.13
N VAL A 1134 14.21 3.12 40.90
CA VAL A 1134 15.37 2.56 41.59
C VAL A 1134 14.82 1.57 42.60
N LEU A 1135 14.90 0.28 42.27
CA LEU A 1135 14.73 -0.83 43.20
C LEU A 1135 16.13 -1.24 43.69
N GLY A 1136 16.32 -1.31 45.01
CA GLY A 1136 17.60 -1.65 45.62
C GLY A 1136 18.21 -2.95 45.08
N ALA A 1137 19.54 -2.96 44.95
CA ALA A 1137 20.26 -4.08 44.36
C ALA A 1137 20.18 -5.38 45.20
N PRO A 1138 20.30 -6.57 44.59
CA PRO A 1138 19.91 -6.96 43.23
C PRO A 1138 18.70 -7.92 43.31
N PHE A 1139 17.53 -7.51 42.80
CA PHE A 1139 16.40 -8.44 42.71
C PHE A 1139 16.69 -9.55 41.69
N ASN A 1140 17.12 -10.70 42.21
CA ASN A 1140 17.24 -11.97 41.49
C ASN A 1140 15.91 -12.77 41.59
N GLY A 1141 14.82 -12.08 41.94
CA GLY A 1141 13.50 -12.63 42.21
C GLY A 1141 12.61 -12.70 40.98
N SER A 1142 11.61 -13.57 41.04
CA SER A 1142 10.58 -13.73 40.02
C SER A 1142 9.69 -12.49 39.89
N ILE A 1143 9.03 -12.34 38.75
CA ILE A 1143 7.86 -11.47 38.59
C ILE A 1143 6.74 -11.88 39.56
N ASN A 1144 6.68 -13.17 39.97
CA ASN A 1144 5.79 -13.65 41.03
C ASN A 1144 6.14 -13.09 42.43
N SER A 1145 7.36 -12.56 42.62
CA SER A 1145 7.81 -11.95 43.88
C SER A 1145 7.58 -10.44 43.94
N LEU A 1146 6.98 -9.83 42.91
CA LEU A 1146 6.41 -8.48 42.95
C LEU A 1146 5.08 -8.49 43.73
N ILE A 1147 5.17 -8.84 45.02
CA ILE A 1147 4.11 -8.70 46.00
C ILE A 1147 4.69 -7.93 47.18
N ARG A 1148 4.14 -6.75 47.46
CA ARG A 1148 4.44 -6.03 48.71
C ARG A 1148 3.80 -6.78 49.88
N PRO A 1149 4.51 -6.97 51.01
CA PRO A 1149 3.87 -7.42 52.25
C PRO A 1149 2.77 -6.42 52.67
N ALA A 1150 1.64 -6.93 53.16
CA ALA A 1150 0.43 -6.16 53.47
C ALA A 1150 0.54 -5.19 54.67
N SER A 1151 1.75 -4.92 55.17
CA SER A 1151 2.01 -4.10 56.36
C SER A 1151 3.41 -3.48 56.33
N GLY A 1152 3.55 -2.36 55.61
CA GLY A 1152 4.81 -1.61 55.57
C GLY A 1152 4.71 -0.31 54.77
N ALA A 1153 4.50 0.81 55.47
CA ALA A 1153 4.62 2.14 54.86
C ALA A 1153 6.05 2.34 54.34
N TRP A 1154 6.19 2.89 53.14
CA TRP A 1154 7.49 3.40 52.71
C TRP A 1154 7.60 4.85 53.16
N THR A 1155 8.73 5.22 53.73
CA THR A 1155 9.13 6.62 53.86
C THR A 1155 9.72 7.08 52.53
N PRO A 1156 9.18 8.15 51.90
CA PRO A 1156 9.81 8.76 50.73
C PRO A 1156 11.22 9.24 51.09
N GLY A 1157 12.25 8.61 50.53
CA GLY A 1157 13.66 8.94 50.80
C GLY A 1157 14.51 7.84 51.45
N ALA A 1158 13.98 6.64 51.69
CA ALA A 1158 14.76 5.50 52.22
C ALA A 1158 15.73 4.83 51.20
N TYR A 1159 16.54 5.65 50.51
CA TYR A 1159 17.76 5.21 49.83
C TYR A 1159 18.98 5.88 50.47
N GLN A 1160 19.37 5.37 51.64
CA GLN A 1160 20.66 5.71 52.24
C GLN A 1160 21.79 4.99 51.49
N PHE A 1161 22.81 5.76 51.13
CA PHE A 1161 24.06 5.28 50.55
C PHE A 1161 24.78 4.30 51.50
N SER A 1162 24.96 3.04 51.09
CA SER A 1162 25.92 2.10 51.71
C SER A 1162 27.29 2.18 51.02
N GLY A 1163 27.80 3.40 50.88
CA GLY A 1163 29.10 3.70 50.30
C GLY A 1163 29.41 5.18 50.43
N GLY A 1164 30.45 5.53 51.19
CA GLY A 1164 30.80 6.91 51.49
C GLY A 1164 31.24 7.68 50.25
N GLY A 1165 30.31 8.41 49.65
CA GLY A 1165 30.54 9.30 48.51
C GLY A 1165 29.43 10.34 48.44
N THR A 1166 29.80 11.60 48.22
CA THR A 1166 28.88 12.74 48.10
C THR A 1166 27.88 12.50 46.95
N PRO A 1167 26.62 12.96 47.04
CA PRO A 1167 25.67 12.81 45.94
C PRO A 1167 26.20 13.45 44.65
N PRO A 1168 26.03 12.83 43.47
CA PRO A 1168 26.22 13.53 42.21
C PRO A 1168 25.17 14.64 42.14
N GLY A 1169 25.60 15.85 41.76
CA GLY A 1169 24.69 16.95 41.46
C GLY A 1169 23.78 16.65 40.24
N PRO A 1170 22.82 17.53 39.93
CA PRO A 1170 21.91 17.33 38.80
C PRO A 1170 22.69 17.10 37.50
N ALA A 1171 22.24 16.13 36.70
CA ALA A 1171 22.87 15.76 35.45
C ALA A 1171 22.77 16.89 34.41
N THR A 1172 23.74 17.79 34.43
CA THR A 1172 23.96 18.83 33.42
C THR A 1172 24.41 18.19 32.10
N GLY A 1173 23.47 17.60 31.37
CA GLY A 1173 23.80 16.83 30.15
C GLY A 1173 22.67 16.50 29.18
N LEU A 1174 21.39 16.64 29.57
CA LEU A 1174 20.27 16.45 28.64
C LEU A 1174 19.93 17.75 27.90
N SER A 1175 20.78 18.06 26.91
CA SER A 1175 20.40 18.99 25.85
C SER A 1175 19.28 18.36 25.01
N VAL A 1176 18.06 18.88 25.18
CA VAL A 1176 16.93 18.53 24.30
C VAL A 1176 17.21 19.15 22.93
N ILE A 1177 17.76 18.35 22.00
CA ILE A 1177 17.79 18.71 20.59
C ILE A 1177 16.37 18.50 20.06
N ILE A 1178 15.61 19.61 19.98
CA ILE A 1178 14.48 19.70 19.06
C ILE A 1178 15.08 20.04 17.69
N SER A 1179 15.04 19.09 16.77
CA SER A 1179 15.27 19.34 15.33
C SER A 1179 14.48 18.32 14.53
N ASP A 1180 13.44 18.83 13.86
CA ASP A 1180 12.56 18.21 12.84
C ASP A 1180 12.13 16.74 13.00
#